data_AF-A0A4P8CA10-F1
#
_entry.id   AF-A0A4P8CA10-F1
#
_cell.length_a   1.000
_cell.length_b   1.000
_cell.length_c   1.000
_cell.angle_alpha   90.00
_cell.angle_beta   90.00
_cell.angle_gamma   90.00
#
_symmetry.space_group_name_H-M   'P 1'
#
loop_
_entity.id
_entity.type
_entity.pdbx_description
1 polymer ?
#
loop_
_entity_poly.entity_id
_entity_poly.type
_entity_poly.pdbx_seq_one_letter_code
_entity_poly.pdbx_strand_id
1 'polypeptide(L)'
;MMSKINQTDIDRLIELVGGRGNIATVSHCITRLRFVLNQPANARPKEIEQLPMVKGCFTNAGQFQVVIGTNVGDYYQALIASTGQAQVDKEQVKKAARQNMKWHEQLISHFAEIFFPLLPALISGGLILGFRNVIGDLPMSNGQTLAQMYPSLQTIYDFLWLIGEAIFFYLPVGICWSAVKKMGGTPILGIVLGVTLVSPQLMNAYLLGQQLPEVWDFGMFSIAKVGYQAQVIPALLAGLALGVIETRLKRIVPDYLYLVVVPVCSLILAVFLAHALIGPFGRMIGDGVAFAVRHLMTGSFAPIGAALFGFLYAPLVITGVHQTTLAIDLQMIQSMGGTPVWPLIALSNIAQGSAVIGIIISSRKHNEREISVPAAISAWLGVTEPAMYGINLKYRFPMLCAMIGSGLAGLLCGLNGVMANGIGVGGLPGILSIQPSYWQVFALAMAIAIIIPIVLTSFIYQRKYRLGTLDDFDELVTQAKSRGIRIILDMVFNHTSTQHAWFREALNKESPYRQFYIWRDGEPETPPNNWRSKFGGSAWRWHAESEQYYLHLFAPEQADLNWENPAVRAELKKVCEFWADRGVDGLRLDVVNLISKDPRFPEDLDGDGRRFYTDGPRAHEFLHEMNRDVFTPRGLMTVGEMSSTSLEHCQRYAALTGSELSMTFNFHHLKVDYPGGEKWTLAKPDFVALKTLFRHWQQGMHNVAWNALFWCNHDQPRIVSRFGDEGEYRVPAAKMLAMVLHGMQGTPYIYQGEEIGMTNPHFTRITDYRDVESLNMFAELRNDGRDADELLAILASKSRDNSRTPMQWSNGDNAGFTAGEPWIGLGDNYQQINVEAALADDSSVFYTYQKLIALRKQEAILTWGNYQDLLPNSPVLWCYRREWKGQTLLVIANLSREIQPWQPGQMRGNWQLVMHNYEEASPQPCAMTLRPFEAVWWLQK
;
A
#
# COMPACT_ATOMS: atom_id res chain seq x y z
N MET A 1 23.07 22.47 6.58
CA MET A 1 21.73 23.03 6.87
C MET A 1 21.14 22.18 7.98
N MET A 2 21.10 22.68 9.22
CA MET A 2 20.39 22.00 10.32
C MET A 2 18.91 21.96 9.97
N SER A 3 18.31 20.77 9.87
CA SER A 3 16.85 20.68 9.80
C SER A 3 16.30 21.28 11.09
N LYS A 4 15.35 22.21 10.98
CA LYS A 4 14.64 22.71 12.15
C LYS A 4 13.83 21.56 12.74
N ILE A 5 14.35 20.90 13.78
CA ILE A 5 13.60 19.91 14.55
C ILE A 5 12.40 20.64 15.16
N ASN A 6 11.20 20.17 14.87
CA ASN A 6 9.98 20.73 15.44
C ASN A 6 9.82 20.21 16.86
N GLN A 7 9.94 21.11 17.84
CA GLN A 7 9.83 20.79 19.26
C GLN A 7 8.47 20.16 19.61
N THR A 8 7.41 20.57 18.91
CA THR A 8 6.05 20.02 19.06
C THR A 8 5.98 18.53 18.79
N ASP A 9 6.79 18.04 17.83
CA ASP A 9 6.81 16.63 17.46
C ASP A 9 7.51 15.78 18.54
N ILE A 10 8.54 16.33 19.19
CA ILE A 10 9.21 15.70 20.34
C ILE A 10 8.26 15.59 21.53
N ASP A 11 7.52 16.66 21.83
CA ASP A 11 6.57 16.67 22.94
C ASP A 11 5.43 15.69 22.71
N ARG A 12 4.91 15.62 21.48
CA ARG A 12 3.89 14.65 21.10
C ARG A 12 4.44 13.21 21.15
N LEU A 13 5.68 12.98 20.73
CA LEU A 13 6.32 11.67 20.86
C LEU A 13 6.41 11.24 22.33
N ILE A 14 6.79 12.14 23.24
CA ILE A 14 6.85 11.88 24.69
C ILE A 14 5.46 11.50 25.23
N GLU A 15 4.41 12.22 24.83
CA GLU A 15 3.03 11.91 25.24
C GLU A 15 2.62 10.52 24.75
N LEU A 16 2.87 10.23 23.46
CA LEU A 16 2.42 9.00 22.82
C LEU A 16 3.20 7.76 23.26
N VAL A 17 4.41 7.89 23.80
CA VAL A 17 5.11 6.78 24.49
C VAL A 17 4.62 6.58 25.94
N GLY A 18 3.61 7.32 26.39
CA GLY A 18 3.01 7.20 27.74
C GLY A 18 3.49 8.27 28.73
N GLY A 19 4.13 9.34 28.25
CA GLY A 19 4.60 10.47 29.07
C GLY A 19 6.03 10.30 29.61
N ARG A 20 6.59 11.40 30.14
CA ARG A 20 7.99 11.45 30.64
C ARG A 20 8.26 10.39 31.72
N GLY A 21 7.32 10.17 32.63
CA GLY A 21 7.44 9.16 33.70
C GLY A 21 7.41 7.71 33.21
N ASN A 22 6.98 7.47 31.98
CA ASN A 22 7.00 6.13 31.39
C ASN A 22 8.34 5.80 30.74
N ILE A 23 9.17 6.79 30.41
CA ILE A 23 10.47 6.59 29.81
C ILE A 23 11.46 6.24 30.92
N ALA A 24 11.86 4.98 31.04
CA ALA A 24 12.88 4.57 32.00
C ALA A 24 14.27 5.03 31.53
N THR A 25 14.60 4.74 30.27
CA THR A 25 15.82 5.19 29.61
C THR A 25 15.57 5.31 28.11
N VAL A 26 16.33 6.15 27.43
CA VAL A 26 16.35 6.20 25.95
C VAL A 26 17.77 6.19 25.42
N SER A 27 17.99 5.44 24.35
CA SER A 27 19.24 5.37 23.60
C SER A 27 18.94 5.49 22.10
N HIS A 28 19.97 5.60 21.26
CA HIS A 28 19.78 5.58 19.82
C HIS A 28 20.85 4.72 19.13
N CYS A 29 20.58 4.32 17.89
CA CYS A 29 21.62 3.89 16.96
C CYS A 29 21.59 4.79 15.72
N ILE A 30 22.09 4.31 14.57
CA ILE A 30 22.21 5.14 13.35
C ILE A 30 20.85 5.60 12.80
N THR A 31 19.77 4.85 13.04
CA THR A 31 18.45 5.11 12.40
C THR A 31 17.24 5.17 13.33
N ARG A 32 17.39 4.87 14.62
CA ARG A 32 16.24 4.67 15.54
C ARG A 32 16.54 5.09 16.98
N LEU A 33 15.51 5.61 17.63
CA LEU A 33 15.43 5.77 19.09
C LEU A 33 14.99 4.45 19.71
N ARG A 34 15.54 4.11 20.87
CA ARG A 34 15.24 2.89 21.62
C ARG A 34 14.86 3.29 23.04
N PHE A 35 13.57 3.20 23.32
CA PHE A 35 12.97 3.47 24.62
C PHE A 35 12.92 2.19 25.43
N VAL A 36 13.37 2.25 26.68
CA VAL A 36 12.93 1.32 27.71
C VAL A 36 11.76 2.00 28.42
N LEU A 37 10.58 1.39 28.35
CA LEU A 37 9.37 1.93 28.96
C LEU A 37 9.07 1.19 30.27
N ASN A 38 8.67 1.91 31.32
CA ASN A 38 8.22 1.33 32.59
C ASN A 38 6.93 0.52 32.40
N GLN A 39 6.03 1.01 31.54
CA GLN A 39 4.78 0.37 31.14
C GLN A 39 4.68 0.41 29.61
N PRO A 40 5.18 -0.63 28.90
CA PRO A 40 5.16 -0.68 27.44
C PRO A 40 3.75 -0.58 26.82
N ALA A 41 2.72 -1.03 27.54
CA ALA A 41 1.33 -0.99 27.09
C ALA A 41 0.77 0.45 26.92
N ASN A 42 1.41 1.46 27.52
CA ASN A 42 0.96 2.85 27.42
C ASN A 42 1.44 3.54 26.14
N ALA A 43 2.36 2.92 25.39
CA ALA A 43 2.76 3.43 24.09
C ALA A 43 1.62 3.28 23.09
N ARG A 44 1.47 4.25 22.17
CA ARG A 44 0.44 4.26 21.11
C ARG A 44 1.08 4.14 19.72
N PRO A 45 1.49 2.93 19.27
CA PRO A 45 2.26 2.72 18.05
C PRO A 45 1.66 3.38 16.80
N LYS A 46 0.35 3.20 16.60
CA LYS A 46 -0.37 3.72 15.42
C LYS A 46 -0.38 5.24 15.34
N GLU A 47 -0.45 5.93 16.49
CA GLU A 47 -0.41 7.40 16.55
C GLU A 47 1.03 7.90 16.42
N ILE A 48 2.01 7.16 16.97
CA ILE A 48 3.44 7.49 16.83
C ILE A 48 3.88 7.43 15.37
N GLU A 49 3.36 6.48 14.59
CA GLU A 49 3.64 6.36 13.15
C GLU A 49 3.05 7.49 12.29
N GLN A 50 2.12 8.28 12.83
CA GLN A 50 1.57 9.46 12.14
C GLN A 50 2.45 10.70 12.30
N LEU A 51 3.43 10.67 13.21
CA LEU A 51 4.33 11.79 13.41
C LEU A 51 5.27 11.95 12.19
N PRO A 52 5.48 13.17 11.66
CA PRO A 52 6.21 13.38 10.40
C PRO A 52 7.64 12.84 10.38
N MET A 53 8.32 12.82 11.54
CA MET A 53 9.68 12.29 11.66
C MET A 53 9.74 10.77 11.85
N VAL A 54 8.61 10.12 12.13
CA VAL A 54 8.57 8.69 12.43
C VAL A 54 8.27 7.90 11.16
N LYS A 55 9.15 6.93 10.89
CA LYS A 55 9.11 6.07 9.71
C LYS A 55 8.57 4.67 10.03
N GLY A 56 8.35 4.37 11.30
CA GLY A 56 7.81 3.10 11.81
C GLY A 56 8.13 2.91 13.29
N CYS A 57 7.39 2.01 13.96
CA CYS A 57 7.69 1.64 15.34
C CYS A 57 7.45 0.15 15.61
N PHE A 58 8.20 -0.41 16.56
CA PHE A 58 8.06 -1.81 16.97
C PHE A 58 8.71 -2.05 18.33
N THR A 59 8.35 -3.15 18.98
CA THR A 59 9.01 -3.57 20.22
C THR A 59 9.90 -4.77 19.94
N ASN A 60 11.15 -4.73 20.41
CA ASN A 60 12.05 -5.88 20.37
C ASN A 60 12.94 -5.89 21.62
N ALA A 61 13.17 -7.07 22.18
CA ALA A 61 14.08 -7.29 23.31
C ALA A 61 13.77 -6.33 24.48
N GLY A 62 12.49 -6.19 24.84
CA GLY A 62 12.05 -5.32 25.94
C GLY A 62 12.20 -3.81 25.69
N GLN A 63 12.57 -3.39 24.48
CA GLN A 63 12.71 -1.99 24.06
C GLN A 63 11.67 -1.62 23.02
N PHE A 64 10.94 -0.52 23.25
CA PHE A 64 10.09 0.11 22.25
C PHE A 64 10.94 1.00 21.34
N GLN A 65 10.90 0.78 20.03
CA GLN A 65 11.80 1.40 19.08
C GLN A 65 11.02 2.25 18.08
N VAL A 66 11.54 3.45 17.81
CA VAL A 66 10.97 4.43 16.90
C VAL A 66 11.99 4.74 15.81
N VAL A 67 11.65 4.46 14.56
CA VAL A 67 12.51 4.64 13.40
C VAL A 67 12.40 6.08 12.91
N ILE A 68 13.53 6.79 12.82
CA ILE A 68 13.60 8.20 12.35
C ILE A 68 14.47 8.34 11.10
N GLY A 69 15.44 7.45 10.90
CA GLY A 69 16.42 7.53 9.82
C GLY A 69 17.72 8.22 10.25
N THR A 70 18.53 8.67 9.29
CA THR A 70 19.91 9.15 9.51
C THR A 70 20.03 10.33 10.46
N ASN A 71 18.97 11.12 10.63
CA ASN A 71 18.94 12.32 11.49
C ASN A 71 18.59 12.01 12.95
N VAL A 72 18.52 10.74 13.34
CA VAL A 72 18.06 10.34 14.69
C VAL A 72 18.91 10.93 15.82
N GLY A 73 20.20 11.21 15.58
CA GLY A 73 21.08 11.84 16.57
C GLY A 73 20.56 13.20 17.03
N ASP A 74 20.03 13.99 16.09
CA ASP A 74 19.49 15.32 16.36
C ASP A 74 18.22 15.22 17.22
N TYR A 75 17.31 14.31 16.86
CA TYR A 75 16.08 14.05 17.62
C TYR A 75 16.37 13.47 19.01
N TYR A 76 17.43 12.66 19.17
CA TYR A 76 17.86 12.15 20.46
C TYR A 76 18.30 13.27 21.40
N GLN A 77 19.08 14.25 20.90
CA GLN A 77 19.50 15.39 21.69
C GLN A 77 18.31 16.26 22.13
N ALA A 78 17.37 16.53 21.20
CA ALA A 78 16.15 17.26 21.51
C ALA A 78 15.27 16.52 22.54
N LEU A 79 15.16 15.20 22.43
CA LEU A 79 14.41 14.36 23.36
C LEU A 79 15.04 14.35 24.76
N ILE A 80 16.36 14.25 24.87
CA ILE A 80 17.06 14.31 26.16
C ILE A 80 16.87 15.67 26.82
N ALA A 81 17.03 16.77 26.07
CA ALA A 81 16.80 18.12 26.57
C ALA A 81 15.36 18.30 27.10
N SER A 82 14.39 17.67 26.46
CA SER A 82 12.97 17.78 26.83
C SER A 82 12.56 16.86 27.99
N THR A 83 13.20 15.71 28.15
CA THR A 83 12.88 14.73 29.20
C THR A 83 13.69 14.91 30.48
N GLY A 84 14.81 15.64 30.43
CA GLY A 84 15.69 15.86 31.58
C GLY A 84 16.49 14.63 32.01
N GLN A 85 16.53 13.58 31.19
CA GLN A 85 17.31 12.37 31.49
C GLN A 85 18.79 12.59 31.18
N ALA A 86 19.67 12.20 32.10
CA ALA A 86 21.11 12.15 31.83
C ALA A 86 21.42 11.07 30.78
N GLN A 87 22.52 11.26 30.03
CA GLN A 87 22.99 10.26 29.08
C GLN A 87 23.30 8.95 29.82
N VAL A 88 22.50 7.92 29.56
CA VAL A 88 22.52 6.65 30.32
C VAL A 88 23.56 5.69 29.71
N ASP A 89 24.35 5.03 30.56
CA ASP A 89 25.32 4.02 30.11
C ASP A 89 24.61 2.80 29.49
N LYS A 90 25.25 2.16 28.50
CA LYS A 90 24.74 0.99 27.77
C LYS A 90 24.39 -0.18 28.69
N GLU A 91 25.10 -0.35 29.81
CA GLU A 91 24.81 -1.37 30.83
C GLU A 91 23.47 -1.11 31.55
N GLN A 92 23.17 0.14 31.90
CA GLN A 92 21.93 0.52 32.59
C GLN A 92 20.71 0.34 31.67
N VAL A 93 20.84 0.71 30.39
CA VAL A 93 19.78 0.49 29.36
C VAL A 93 19.46 -1.00 29.21
N LYS A 94 20.48 -1.88 29.19
CA LYS A 94 20.28 -3.34 29.12
C LYS A 94 19.60 -3.89 30.37
N LYS A 95 19.99 -3.43 31.56
CA LYS A 95 19.40 -3.87 32.82
C LYS A 95 17.92 -3.49 32.91
N ALA A 96 17.57 -2.28 32.48
CA ALA A 96 16.19 -1.81 32.45
C ALA A 96 15.33 -2.56 31.41
N ALA A 97 15.86 -2.79 30.20
CA ALA A 97 15.14 -3.50 29.13
C ALA A 97 14.73 -4.94 29.51
N ARG A 98 15.52 -5.61 30.36
CA ARG A 98 15.23 -6.97 30.82
C ARG A 98 13.95 -7.10 31.63
N GLN A 99 13.53 -6.06 32.33
CA GLN A 99 12.29 -6.10 33.12
C GLN A 99 11.06 -6.36 32.24
N ASN A 100 11.16 -6.03 30.95
CA ASN A 100 10.10 -6.20 29.96
C ASN A 100 10.26 -7.47 29.10
N MET A 101 11.25 -8.32 29.38
CA MET A 101 11.49 -9.57 28.64
C MET A 101 10.88 -10.78 29.36
N LYS A 102 10.42 -11.78 28.60
CA LYS A 102 9.98 -13.06 29.16
C LYS A 102 11.18 -13.85 29.72
N TRP A 103 10.94 -14.78 30.63
CA TRP A 103 12.01 -15.54 31.31
C TRP A 103 12.96 -16.28 30.34
N HIS A 104 12.45 -16.82 29.23
CA HIS A 104 13.27 -17.49 28.21
C HIS A 104 14.07 -16.51 27.35
N GLU A 105 13.51 -15.34 27.03
CA GLU A 105 14.21 -14.25 26.33
C GLU A 105 15.36 -13.69 27.19
N GLN A 106 15.14 -13.57 28.51
CA GLN A 106 16.17 -13.18 29.47
C GLN A 106 17.34 -14.18 29.50
N LEU A 107 17.03 -15.48 29.52
CA LEU A 107 18.03 -16.55 29.51
C LEU A 107 18.88 -16.52 28.23
N ILE A 108 18.24 -16.37 27.06
CA ILE A 108 18.93 -16.27 25.77
C ILE A 108 19.76 -14.99 25.69
N SER A 109 19.22 -13.85 26.17
CA SER A 109 19.95 -12.59 26.24
C SER A 109 21.20 -12.69 27.12
N HIS A 110 21.10 -13.38 28.28
CA HIS A 110 22.26 -13.61 29.15
C HIS A 110 23.33 -14.45 28.47
N PHE A 111 22.92 -15.47 27.73
CA PHE A 111 23.83 -16.31 26.96
C PHE A 111 24.54 -15.52 25.84
N ALA A 112 23.79 -14.76 25.03
CA ALA A 112 24.33 -13.97 23.92
C ALA A 112 25.33 -12.88 24.38
N GLU A 113 25.10 -12.28 25.56
CA GLU A 113 25.99 -11.27 26.12
C GLU A 113 27.38 -11.77 26.48
N ILE A 114 27.56 -13.07 26.68
CA ILE A 114 28.88 -13.67 26.88
C ILE A 114 29.69 -13.64 25.57
N PHE A 115 29.03 -13.72 24.41
CA PHE A 115 29.71 -13.78 23.12
C PHE A 115 29.87 -12.42 22.45
N PHE A 116 29.00 -11.42 22.73
CA PHE A 116 29.09 -10.10 22.11
C PHE A 116 30.46 -9.43 22.19
N PRO A 117 31.17 -9.42 23.35
CA PRO A 117 32.50 -8.83 23.44
C PRO A 117 33.55 -9.51 22.55
N LEU A 118 33.30 -10.74 22.12
CA LEU A 118 34.23 -11.55 21.32
C LEU A 118 34.03 -11.36 19.81
N LEU A 119 32.87 -10.83 19.39
CA LEU A 119 32.52 -10.68 17.97
C LEU A 119 33.56 -9.94 17.14
N PRO A 120 34.12 -8.78 17.56
CA PRO A 120 35.10 -8.07 16.74
C PRO A 120 36.36 -8.88 16.45
N ALA A 121 36.85 -9.64 17.45
CA ALA A 121 37.99 -10.51 17.29
C ALA A 121 37.68 -11.68 16.34
N LEU A 122 36.52 -12.32 16.53
CA LEU A 122 36.09 -13.45 15.69
C LEU A 122 35.88 -13.05 14.22
N ILE A 123 35.22 -11.91 13.97
CA ILE A 123 35.01 -11.37 12.61
C ILE A 123 36.35 -11.06 11.96
N SER A 124 37.26 -10.41 12.70
CA SER A 124 38.60 -10.08 12.20
C SER A 124 39.39 -11.35 11.87
N GLY A 125 39.36 -12.35 12.76
CA GLY A 125 40.01 -13.65 12.53
C GLY A 125 39.45 -14.37 11.32
N GLY A 126 38.13 -14.42 11.16
CA GLY A 126 37.48 -15.07 10.01
C GLY A 126 37.78 -14.39 8.69
N LEU A 127 37.85 -13.05 8.65
CA LEU A 127 38.27 -12.29 7.47
C LEU A 127 39.74 -12.50 7.14
N ILE A 128 40.61 -12.47 8.16
CA ILE A 128 42.05 -12.72 8.02
C ILE A 128 42.30 -14.12 7.46
N LEU A 129 41.62 -15.14 7.99
CA LEU A 129 41.66 -16.50 7.44
C LEU A 129 41.11 -16.54 6.02
N GLY A 130 40.03 -15.82 5.73
CA GLY A 130 39.49 -15.67 4.37
C GLY A 130 40.54 -15.15 3.38
N PHE A 131 41.20 -14.04 3.69
CA PHE A 131 42.30 -13.49 2.89
C PHE A 131 43.48 -14.45 2.78
N ARG A 132 43.84 -15.12 3.88
CA ARG A 132 44.89 -16.13 3.92
C ARG A 132 44.60 -17.28 2.94
N ASN A 133 43.36 -17.76 2.89
CA ASN A 133 42.97 -18.84 1.98
C ASN A 133 43.13 -18.44 0.51
N VAL A 134 42.82 -17.19 0.15
CA VAL A 134 43.04 -16.67 -1.21
C VAL A 134 44.51 -16.72 -1.59
N ILE A 135 45.40 -16.47 -0.63
CA ILE A 135 46.83 -16.44 -0.85
C ILE A 135 47.42 -17.85 -0.95
N GLY A 136 47.13 -18.74 0.02
CA GLY A 136 47.87 -20.01 0.12
C GLY A 136 47.12 -21.27 -0.27
N ASP A 137 45.78 -21.23 -0.36
CA ASP A 137 44.96 -22.43 -0.52
C ASP A 137 44.19 -22.46 -1.85
N LEU A 138 44.20 -21.36 -2.62
CA LEU A 138 43.56 -21.25 -3.92
C LEU A 138 44.57 -21.54 -5.05
N PRO A 139 44.39 -22.63 -5.82
CA PRO A 139 45.23 -22.90 -6.98
C PRO A 139 44.92 -21.88 -8.07
N MET A 140 45.93 -21.12 -8.47
CA MET A 140 45.86 -20.13 -9.54
C MET A 140 46.32 -20.76 -10.86
N SER A 141 47.18 -20.08 -11.62
CA SER A 141 47.69 -20.59 -12.89
C SER A 141 48.58 -21.82 -12.67
N ASN A 142 48.37 -22.87 -13.47
CA ASN A 142 49.13 -24.13 -13.44
C ASN A 142 49.00 -24.93 -12.12
N GLY A 143 47.95 -24.68 -11.32
CA GLY A 143 47.69 -25.43 -10.08
C GLY A 143 48.55 -25.01 -8.88
N GLN A 144 49.40 -23.99 -9.03
CA GLN A 144 50.16 -23.39 -7.93
C GLN A 144 49.37 -22.29 -7.23
N THR A 145 49.52 -22.15 -5.92
CA THR A 145 48.84 -21.09 -5.14
C THR A 145 49.60 -19.77 -5.20
N LEU A 146 48.97 -18.63 -4.89
CA LEU A 146 49.65 -17.32 -4.91
C LEU A 146 50.88 -17.30 -3.99
N ALA A 147 50.81 -18.00 -2.85
CA ALA A 147 51.90 -18.16 -1.92
C ALA A 147 53.09 -18.93 -2.55
N GLN A 148 52.81 -19.96 -3.34
CA GLN A 148 53.83 -20.74 -4.07
C GLN A 148 54.42 -19.96 -5.24
N MET A 149 53.62 -19.11 -5.89
CA MET A 149 54.05 -18.30 -7.03
C MET A 149 54.88 -17.08 -6.60
N TYR A 150 54.63 -16.52 -5.41
CA TYR A 150 55.28 -15.30 -4.93
C TYR A 150 55.77 -15.47 -3.48
N PRO A 151 57.09 -15.56 -3.22
CA PRO A 151 57.63 -15.75 -1.86
C PRO A 151 57.23 -14.68 -0.83
N SER A 152 56.99 -13.45 -1.28
CA SER A 152 56.46 -12.36 -0.43
C SER A 152 55.05 -12.66 0.08
N LEU A 153 54.22 -13.32 -0.74
CA LEU A 153 52.87 -13.74 -0.38
C LEU A 153 52.88 -14.97 0.54
N GLN A 154 53.85 -15.88 0.42
CA GLN A 154 54.06 -16.95 1.40
C GLN A 154 54.37 -16.37 2.79
N THR A 155 55.24 -15.37 2.85
CA THR A 155 55.56 -14.68 4.12
C THR A 155 54.32 -14.03 4.73
N ILE A 156 53.48 -13.40 3.90
CA ILE A 156 52.19 -12.83 4.34
C ILE A 156 51.23 -13.95 4.78
N TYR A 157 51.15 -15.07 4.08
CA TYR A 157 50.31 -16.23 4.45
C TYR A 157 50.65 -16.79 5.83
N ASP A 158 51.95 -16.95 6.12
CA ASP A 158 52.44 -17.43 7.41
C ASP A 158 52.20 -16.39 8.51
N PHE A 159 52.41 -15.10 8.23
CA PHE A 159 52.12 -14.02 9.16
C PHE A 159 50.63 -13.90 9.51
N LEU A 160 49.73 -14.08 8.53
CA LEU A 160 48.28 -14.05 8.77
C LEU A 160 47.82 -15.21 9.66
N TRP A 161 48.52 -16.37 9.62
CA TRP A 161 48.23 -17.48 10.53
C TRP A 161 48.50 -17.12 11.99
N LEU A 162 49.59 -16.39 12.29
CA LEU A 162 49.90 -15.96 13.65
C LEU A 162 48.72 -15.22 14.31
N ILE A 163 48.06 -14.33 13.56
CA ILE A 163 46.92 -13.57 14.04
C ILE A 163 45.67 -14.46 14.17
N GLY A 164 45.43 -15.34 13.19
CA GLY A 164 44.33 -16.31 13.23
C GLY A 164 44.45 -17.28 14.40
N GLU A 165 45.63 -17.83 14.63
CA GLU A 165 45.96 -18.71 15.75
C GLU A 165 45.72 -18.00 17.08
N ALA A 166 46.20 -16.76 17.25
CA ALA A 166 45.95 -15.99 18.46
C ALA A 166 44.45 -15.81 18.79
N ILE A 167 43.60 -15.69 17.77
CA ILE A 167 42.15 -15.48 17.94
C ILE A 167 41.42 -16.81 18.21
N PHE A 168 41.68 -17.85 17.42
CA PHE A 168 40.92 -19.09 17.46
C PHE A 168 41.49 -20.12 18.44
N PHE A 169 42.81 -20.27 18.52
CA PHE A 169 43.45 -21.22 19.43
C PHE A 169 43.21 -20.82 20.89
N TYR A 170 43.36 -19.54 21.19
CA TYR A 170 43.17 -18.95 22.53
C TYR A 170 41.74 -18.44 22.78
N LEU A 171 40.79 -18.80 21.93
CA LEU A 171 39.37 -18.47 22.11
C LEU A 171 38.82 -18.79 23.52
N PRO A 172 39.19 -19.92 24.16
CA PRO A 172 38.82 -20.21 25.55
C PRO A 172 39.14 -19.07 26.55
N VAL A 173 40.23 -18.34 26.32
CA VAL A 173 40.66 -17.20 27.17
C VAL A 173 39.63 -16.08 27.11
N GLY A 174 39.22 -15.69 25.91
CA GLY A 174 38.19 -14.68 25.72
C GLY A 174 36.84 -15.09 26.30
N ILE A 175 36.45 -16.36 26.12
CA ILE A 175 35.19 -16.90 26.66
C ILE A 175 35.19 -16.90 28.19
N CYS A 176 36.26 -17.39 28.84
CA CYS A 176 36.35 -17.42 30.30
C CYS A 176 36.34 -16.00 30.87
N TRP A 177 37.09 -15.06 30.27
CA TRP A 177 37.05 -13.65 30.65
C TRP A 177 35.63 -13.07 30.57
N SER A 178 34.95 -13.28 29.44
CA SER A 178 33.62 -12.72 29.21
C SER A 178 32.57 -13.34 30.13
N ALA A 179 32.61 -14.66 30.34
CA ALA A 179 31.72 -15.39 31.23
C ALA A 179 31.91 -14.95 32.69
N VAL A 180 33.15 -14.86 33.18
CA VAL A 180 33.44 -14.42 34.56
C VAL A 180 33.02 -12.96 34.76
N LYS A 181 33.33 -12.08 33.81
CA LYS A 181 32.89 -10.68 33.83
C LYS A 181 31.36 -10.60 33.91
N LYS A 182 30.67 -11.42 33.12
CA LYS A 182 29.19 -11.49 33.10
C LYS A 182 28.60 -11.94 34.43
N MET A 183 29.24 -12.87 35.11
CA MET A 183 28.82 -13.38 36.42
C MET A 183 29.12 -12.42 37.58
N GLY A 184 29.81 -11.30 37.34
CA GLY A 184 30.25 -10.38 38.38
C GLY A 184 31.50 -10.84 39.14
N GLY A 185 32.23 -11.81 38.57
CA GLY A 185 33.55 -12.23 39.06
C GLY A 185 34.67 -11.28 38.60
N THR A 186 35.89 -11.57 39.03
CA THR A 186 37.08 -10.76 38.69
C THR A 186 37.58 -11.16 37.29
N PRO A 187 37.51 -10.29 36.26
CA PRO A 187 37.74 -10.70 34.86
C PRO A 187 39.14 -11.28 34.60
N ILE A 188 40.16 -10.81 35.31
CA ILE A 188 41.54 -11.32 35.17
C ILE A 188 41.64 -12.79 35.58
N LEU A 189 40.86 -13.26 36.57
CA LEU A 189 40.84 -14.67 36.95
C LEU A 189 40.24 -15.54 35.85
N GLY A 190 39.27 -15.01 35.10
CA GLY A 190 38.75 -15.65 33.89
C GLY A 190 39.82 -15.80 32.81
N ILE A 191 40.66 -14.79 32.60
CA ILE A 191 41.81 -14.88 31.69
C ILE A 191 42.77 -15.96 32.15
N VAL A 192 43.15 -15.96 33.44
CA VAL A 192 44.07 -16.96 34.00
C VAL A 192 43.51 -18.37 33.83
N LEU A 193 42.24 -18.60 34.17
CA LEU A 193 41.58 -19.89 33.94
C LEU A 193 41.66 -20.28 32.45
N GLY A 194 41.29 -19.39 31.55
CA GLY A 194 41.33 -19.68 30.12
C GLY A 194 42.74 -20.03 29.63
N VAL A 195 43.78 -19.34 30.12
CA VAL A 195 45.18 -19.66 29.81
C VAL A 195 45.57 -21.05 30.33
N THR A 196 45.07 -21.45 31.51
CA THR A 196 45.32 -22.82 32.00
C THR A 196 44.68 -23.88 31.11
N LEU A 197 43.48 -23.62 30.55
CA LEU A 197 42.79 -24.57 29.66
C LEU A 197 43.52 -24.79 28.33
N VAL A 198 44.34 -23.84 27.89
CA VAL A 198 45.10 -23.92 26.64
C VAL A 198 46.61 -24.00 26.86
N SER A 199 47.02 -24.31 28.09
CA SER A 199 48.43 -24.35 28.48
C SER A 199 49.23 -25.31 27.60
N PRO A 200 50.46 -24.96 27.18
CA PRO A 200 51.37 -25.88 26.48
C PRO A 200 51.74 -27.13 27.29
N GLN A 201 51.51 -27.13 28.60
CA GLN A 201 51.69 -28.31 29.46
C GLN A 201 50.63 -29.40 29.21
N LEU A 202 49.55 -29.04 28.52
CA LEU A 202 48.46 -29.95 28.16
C LEU A 202 48.64 -30.40 26.72
N MET A 203 48.29 -31.66 26.47
CA MET A 203 48.22 -32.17 25.11
C MET A 203 47.23 -31.31 24.31
N ASN A 204 47.66 -30.89 23.13
CA ASN A 204 46.81 -30.13 22.22
C ASN A 204 45.57 -30.97 21.87
N ALA A 205 44.39 -30.38 22.03
CA ALA A 205 43.11 -31.02 21.74
C ALA A 205 43.03 -31.62 20.31
N TYR A 206 43.77 -31.06 19.34
CA TYR A 206 43.83 -31.58 17.96
C TYR A 206 44.56 -32.94 17.83
N LEU A 207 45.40 -33.30 18.81
CA LEU A 207 46.14 -34.58 18.82
C LEU A 207 45.35 -35.72 19.49
N LEU A 208 44.18 -35.41 20.04
CA LEU A 208 43.33 -36.35 20.73
C LEU A 208 42.78 -37.40 19.75
N GLY A 209 43.01 -38.69 20.04
CA GLY A 209 42.66 -39.80 19.15
C GLY A 209 43.79 -40.21 18.19
N GLN A 210 44.84 -39.38 18.04
CA GLN A 210 46.10 -39.76 17.39
C GLN A 210 47.17 -40.14 18.43
N GLN A 211 47.13 -39.52 19.60
CA GLN A 211 48.03 -39.78 20.73
C GLN A 211 47.23 -40.01 22.01
N LEU A 212 47.71 -40.90 22.87
CA LEU A 212 47.14 -41.12 24.20
C LEU A 212 47.59 -39.98 25.13
N PRO A 213 46.66 -39.29 25.82
CA PRO A 213 47.04 -38.21 26.70
C PRO A 213 47.73 -38.72 27.97
N GLU A 214 48.78 -38.02 28.40
CA GLU A 214 49.30 -38.19 29.75
C GLU A 214 48.22 -37.86 30.80
N VAL A 215 48.36 -38.41 32.01
CA VAL A 215 47.44 -38.16 33.12
C VAL A 215 48.16 -37.55 34.32
N TRP A 216 47.46 -36.72 35.08
CA TRP A 216 47.81 -36.47 36.48
C TRP A 216 47.20 -37.58 37.33
N ASP A 217 48.04 -38.32 38.04
CA ASP A 217 47.62 -39.39 38.95
C ASP A 217 47.59 -38.88 40.40
N PHE A 218 46.40 -38.85 41.01
CA PHE A 218 46.18 -38.46 42.41
C PHE A 218 46.00 -39.68 43.34
N GLY A 219 46.35 -40.88 42.87
CA GLY A 219 46.25 -42.16 43.59
C GLY A 219 44.85 -42.76 43.54
N MET A 220 43.81 -41.99 43.91
CA MET A 220 42.41 -42.46 43.91
C MET A 220 41.69 -42.22 42.57
N PHE A 221 42.20 -41.32 41.75
CA PHE A 221 41.66 -41.00 40.42
C PHE A 221 42.75 -40.34 39.56
N SER A 222 42.58 -40.42 38.24
CA SER A 222 43.48 -39.79 37.27
C SER A 222 42.72 -38.77 36.41
N ILE A 223 43.35 -37.64 36.11
CA ILE A 223 42.80 -36.61 35.21
C ILE A 223 43.68 -36.53 33.96
N ALA A 224 43.08 -36.61 32.77
CA ALA A 224 43.84 -36.49 31.52
C ALA A 224 44.35 -35.05 31.30
N LYS A 225 45.63 -34.91 30.98
CA LYS A 225 46.30 -33.64 30.65
C LYS A 225 45.95 -33.21 29.23
N VAL A 226 44.69 -32.87 29.01
CA VAL A 226 44.17 -32.51 27.71
C VAL A 226 43.74 -31.04 27.73
N GLY A 227 44.21 -30.29 26.75
CA GLY A 227 43.82 -28.91 26.57
C GLY A 227 42.43 -28.78 25.93
N TYR A 228 41.93 -27.55 25.93
CA TYR A 228 40.65 -27.17 25.35
C TYR A 228 40.84 -26.10 24.28
N GLN A 229 41.97 -26.14 23.55
CA GLN A 229 42.26 -25.25 22.44
C GLN A 229 41.09 -25.19 21.46
N ALA A 230 40.69 -23.98 21.07
CA ALA A 230 39.54 -23.70 20.21
C ALA A 230 38.16 -24.23 20.69
N GLN A 231 38.02 -24.77 21.91
CA GLN A 231 36.75 -25.32 22.41
C GLN A 231 35.91 -24.27 23.14
N VAL A 232 34.64 -24.14 22.74
CA VAL A 232 33.73 -23.10 23.29
C VAL A 232 32.99 -23.56 24.54
N ILE A 233 32.35 -24.72 24.49
CA ILE A 233 31.44 -25.19 25.55
C ILE A 233 32.21 -25.50 26.85
N PRO A 234 33.34 -26.25 26.83
CA PRO A 234 34.17 -26.44 28.02
C PRO A 234 34.63 -25.14 28.66
N ALA A 235 35.10 -24.18 27.85
CA ALA A 235 35.57 -22.88 28.34
C ALA A 235 34.43 -22.05 28.95
N LEU A 236 33.25 -22.05 28.33
CA LEU A 236 32.08 -21.37 28.84
C LEU A 236 31.66 -21.93 30.21
N LEU A 237 31.52 -23.25 30.32
CA LEU A 237 31.11 -23.89 31.56
C LEU A 237 32.16 -23.69 32.67
N ALA A 238 33.45 -23.74 32.33
CA ALA A 238 34.53 -23.48 33.27
C ALA A 238 34.52 -22.02 33.76
N GLY A 239 34.34 -21.06 32.86
CA GLY A 239 34.22 -19.64 33.19
C GLY A 239 32.99 -19.33 34.05
N LEU A 240 31.84 -19.94 33.75
CA LEU A 240 30.63 -19.83 34.57
C LEU A 240 30.84 -20.43 35.96
N ALA A 241 31.47 -21.61 36.05
CA ALA A 241 31.78 -22.25 37.33
C ALA A 241 32.72 -21.37 38.18
N LEU A 242 33.78 -20.81 37.60
CA LEU A 242 34.65 -19.85 38.29
C LEU A 242 33.87 -18.64 38.79
N GLY A 243 33.03 -18.04 37.94
CA GLY A 243 32.19 -16.91 38.33
C GLY A 243 31.26 -17.23 39.50
N VAL A 244 30.63 -18.42 39.52
CA VAL A 244 29.77 -18.88 40.62
C VAL A 244 30.57 -19.13 41.89
N ILE A 245 31.69 -19.86 41.79
CA ILE A 245 32.54 -20.20 42.94
C ILE A 245 33.05 -18.92 43.59
N GLU A 246 33.60 -18.02 42.78
CA GLU A 246 34.13 -16.75 43.25
C GLU A 246 33.04 -15.93 43.93
N THR A 247 31.92 -15.65 43.25
CA THR A 247 30.85 -14.81 43.82
C THR A 247 30.19 -15.40 45.06
N ARG A 248 30.20 -16.73 45.25
CA ARG A 248 29.76 -17.37 46.48
C ARG A 248 30.80 -17.28 47.59
N LEU A 249 32.08 -17.55 47.31
CA LEU A 249 33.16 -17.38 48.27
C LEU A 249 33.26 -15.93 48.77
N LYS A 250 33.02 -14.96 47.89
CA LYS A 250 32.90 -13.53 48.22
C LYS A 250 31.85 -13.22 49.30
N ARG A 251 30.81 -14.05 49.44
CA ARG A 251 29.76 -13.89 50.47
C ARG A 251 30.07 -14.59 51.79
N ILE A 252 31.02 -15.53 51.78
CA ILE A 252 31.33 -16.41 52.92
C ILE A 252 32.62 -15.94 53.62
N VAL A 253 33.60 -15.46 52.84
CA VAL A 253 34.90 -15.03 53.32
C VAL A 253 34.83 -13.60 53.86
N PRO A 254 35.31 -13.31 55.08
CA PRO A 254 35.38 -11.96 55.62
C PRO A 254 36.18 -10.98 54.75
N ASP A 255 35.77 -9.72 54.71
CA ASP A 255 36.32 -8.69 53.81
C ASP A 255 37.85 -8.54 53.87
N TYR A 256 38.47 -8.74 55.03
CA TYR A 256 39.93 -8.62 55.20
C TYR A 256 40.75 -9.79 54.62
N LEU A 257 40.12 -10.95 54.34
CA LEU A 257 40.75 -12.09 53.67
C LEU A 257 40.42 -12.16 52.17
N TYR A 258 39.57 -11.26 51.71
CA TYR A 258 38.99 -11.27 50.37
C TYR A 258 40.04 -11.27 49.25
N LEU A 259 41.08 -10.43 49.38
CA LEU A 259 42.10 -10.25 48.35
C LEU A 259 43.02 -11.48 48.17
N VAL A 260 43.09 -12.37 49.16
CA VAL A 260 43.99 -13.53 49.14
C VAL A 260 43.22 -14.82 48.98
N VAL A 261 42.23 -15.06 49.85
CA VAL A 261 41.54 -16.36 49.92
C VAL A 261 40.59 -16.56 48.74
N VAL A 262 39.82 -15.54 48.37
CA VAL A 262 38.80 -15.69 47.31
C VAL A 262 39.44 -15.99 45.95
N PRO A 263 40.41 -15.21 45.43
CA PRO A 263 41.03 -15.52 44.14
C PRO A 263 41.73 -16.89 44.11
N VAL A 264 42.49 -17.22 45.15
CA VAL A 264 43.28 -18.47 45.21
C VAL A 264 42.38 -19.69 45.26
N CYS A 265 41.43 -19.74 46.19
CA CYS A 265 40.54 -20.89 46.33
C CYS A 265 39.61 -21.04 45.13
N SER A 266 39.10 -19.93 44.58
CA SER A 266 38.21 -19.96 43.41
C SER A 266 38.92 -20.50 42.18
N LEU A 267 40.16 -20.06 41.95
CA LEU A 267 40.92 -20.48 40.78
C LEU A 267 41.36 -21.94 40.90
N ILE A 268 41.88 -22.38 42.05
CA ILE A 268 42.28 -23.79 42.26
C ILE A 268 41.08 -24.71 42.05
N LEU A 269 39.93 -24.39 42.67
CA LEU A 269 38.73 -25.20 42.54
C LEU A 269 38.19 -25.20 41.11
N ALA A 270 38.16 -24.04 40.45
CA ALA A 270 37.68 -23.94 39.07
C ALA A 270 38.59 -24.69 38.08
N VAL A 271 39.92 -24.58 38.20
CA VAL A 271 40.87 -25.31 37.34
C VAL A 271 40.75 -26.82 37.54
N PHE A 272 40.62 -27.27 38.79
CA PHE A 272 40.38 -28.68 39.10
C PHE A 272 39.08 -29.18 38.48
N LEU A 273 37.97 -28.49 38.72
CA LEU A 273 36.66 -28.85 38.17
C LEU A 273 36.65 -28.81 36.64
N ALA A 274 37.36 -27.85 36.04
CA ALA A 274 37.48 -27.71 34.59
C ALA A 274 38.09 -28.96 33.94
N HIS A 275 39.14 -29.54 34.52
CA HIS A 275 39.80 -30.72 33.94
C HIS A 275 39.18 -32.04 34.41
N ALA A 276 38.68 -32.11 35.65
CA ALA A 276 38.13 -33.34 36.22
C ALA A 276 36.73 -33.69 35.70
N LEU A 277 35.85 -32.69 35.57
CA LEU A 277 34.41 -32.92 35.36
C LEU A 277 33.84 -32.07 34.22
N ILE A 278 34.00 -30.74 34.32
CA ILE A 278 33.33 -29.78 33.45
C ILE A 278 33.83 -29.89 32.01
N GLY A 279 35.14 -30.03 31.81
CA GLY A 279 35.74 -30.10 30.50
C GLY A 279 35.37 -31.37 29.73
N PRO A 280 35.52 -32.58 30.30
CA PRO A 280 35.04 -33.82 29.67
C PRO A 280 33.54 -33.78 29.36
N PHE A 281 32.73 -33.30 30.30
CA PHE A 281 31.28 -33.16 30.11
C PHE A 281 30.92 -32.13 29.02
N GLY A 282 31.56 -30.97 29.04
CA GLY A 282 31.37 -29.91 28.05
C GLY A 282 31.77 -30.36 26.64
N ARG A 283 32.81 -31.20 26.53
CA ARG A 283 33.20 -31.81 25.25
C ARG A 283 32.15 -32.78 24.74
N MET A 284 31.62 -33.64 25.60
CA MET A 284 30.52 -34.56 25.26
C MET A 284 29.28 -33.79 24.75
N ILE A 285 28.93 -32.66 25.37
CA ILE A 285 27.87 -31.79 24.87
C ILE A 285 28.22 -31.23 23.49
N GLY A 286 29.45 -30.72 23.31
CA GLY A 286 29.91 -30.20 22.03
C GLY A 286 29.87 -31.24 20.91
N ASP A 287 30.29 -32.47 21.19
CA ASP A 287 30.25 -33.58 20.26
C ASP A 287 28.80 -33.96 19.91
N GLY A 288 27.88 -33.92 20.89
CA GLY A 288 26.45 -34.14 20.67
C GLY A 288 25.79 -33.07 19.80
N VAL A 289 26.12 -31.79 20.02
CA VAL A 289 25.64 -30.67 19.19
C VAL A 289 26.18 -30.78 17.77
N ALA A 290 27.48 -31.07 17.62
CA ALA A 290 28.10 -31.30 16.32
C ALA A 290 27.46 -32.47 15.59
N PHE A 291 27.17 -33.58 16.29
CA PHE A 291 26.48 -34.74 15.72
C PHE A 291 25.07 -34.39 15.21
N ALA A 292 24.26 -33.69 16.00
CA ALA A 292 22.89 -33.32 15.63
C ALA A 292 22.86 -32.40 14.39
N VAL A 293 23.72 -31.37 14.38
CA VAL A 293 23.80 -30.42 13.28
C VAL A 293 24.40 -31.08 12.05
N ARG A 294 25.43 -31.92 12.20
CA ARG A 294 25.97 -32.75 11.12
C ARG A 294 24.89 -33.64 10.52
N HIS A 295 24.04 -34.29 11.32
CA HIS A 295 22.98 -35.15 10.80
C HIS A 295 21.91 -34.36 10.01
N LEU A 296 21.62 -33.12 10.42
CA LEU A 296 20.67 -32.24 9.74
C LEU A 296 21.26 -31.54 8.51
N MET A 297 22.57 -31.27 8.49
CA MET A 297 23.24 -30.43 7.49
C MET A 297 24.22 -31.22 6.60
N THR A 298 24.38 -32.53 6.79
CA THR A 298 25.20 -33.41 5.95
C THR A 298 24.45 -34.70 5.61
N GLY A 299 24.78 -35.33 4.49
CA GLY A 299 24.09 -36.53 4.00
C GLY A 299 22.76 -36.22 3.29
N SER A 300 21.87 -37.21 3.19
CA SER A 300 20.65 -37.13 2.36
C SER A 300 19.63 -36.09 2.82
N PHE A 301 19.68 -35.65 4.09
CA PHE A 301 18.79 -34.63 4.64
C PHE A 301 19.33 -33.20 4.51
N ALA A 302 20.61 -33.01 4.15
CA ALA A 302 21.26 -31.71 4.05
C ALA A 302 20.51 -30.69 3.17
N PRO A 303 19.93 -31.05 2.00
CA PRO A 303 19.19 -30.10 1.18
C PRO A 303 17.97 -29.51 1.90
N ILE A 304 17.20 -30.36 2.58
CA ILE A 304 15.98 -29.96 3.29
C ILE A 304 16.35 -29.16 4.55
N GLY A 305 17.34 -29.64 5.30
CA GLY A 305 17.84 -28.94 6.49
C GLY A 305 18.34 -27.53 6.16
N ALA A 306 19.16 -27.40 5.12
CA ALA A 306 19.72 -26.11 4.70
C ALA A 306 18.64 -25.16 4.15
N ALA A 307 17.68 -25.68 3.38
CA ALA A 307 16.56 -24.89 2.88
C ALA A 307 15.67 -24.37 4.02
N LEU A 308 15.33 -25.24 4.97
CA LEU A 308 14.50 -24.89 6.12
C LEU A 308 15.20 -23.87 7.02
N PHE A 309 16.50 -24.08 7.29
CA PHE A 309 17.29 -23.13 8.07
C PHE A 309 17.38 -21.77 7.38
N GLY A 310 17.70 -21.73 6.08
CA GLY A 310 17.74 -20.48 5.30
C GLY A 310 16.40 -19.74 5.31
N PHE A 311 15.29 -20.47 5.20
CA PHE A 311 13.94 -19.89 5.25
C PHE A 311 13.60 -19.33 6.64
N LEU A 312 13.94 -20.04 7.72
CA LEU A 312 13.58 -19.69 9.10
C LEU A 312 14.57 -18.75 9.80
N TYR A 313 15.74 -18.49 9.22
CA TYR A 313 16.77 -17.67 9.85
C TYR A 313 16.32 -16.23 10.14
N ALA A 314 15.67 -15.56 9.17
CA ALA A 314 15.21 -14.19 9.36
C ALA A 314 14.27 -14.02 10.58
N PRO A 315 13.26 -14.87 10.81
CA PRO A 315 12.52 -14.90 12.08
C PRO A 315 13.40 -15.02 13.35
N LEU A 316 14.48 -15.81 13.32
CA LEU A 316 15.43 -15.93 14.44
C LEU A 316 16.24 -14.64 14.65
N VAL A 317 16.47 -13.87 13.59
CA VAL A 317 17.08 -12.54 13.68
C VAL A 317 16.20 -11.58 14.47
N ILE A 318 14.88 -11.61 14.20
CA ILE A 318 13.90 -10.75 14.88
C ILE A 318 13.90 -10.98 16.38
N THR A 319 13.95 -12.23 16.83
CA THR A 319 13.92 -12.61 18.24
C THR A 319 15.27 -12.44 18.95
N GLY A 320 16.35 -12.13 18.21
CA GLY A 320 17.71 -12.09 18.76
C GLY A 320 18.33 -13.47 19.01
N VAL A 321 17.56 -14.55 18.84
CA VAL A 321 18.00 -15.93 19.10
C VAL A 321 19.06 -16.40 18.11
N HIS A 322 19.13 -15.80 16.91
CA HIS A 322 20.17 -16.10 15.91
C HIS A 322 21.61 -16.04 16.45
N GLN A 323 21.89 -15.27 17.52
CA GLN A 323 23.20 -15.23 18.15
C GLN A 323 23.64 -16.58 18.74
N THR A 324 22.71 -17.46 19.08
CA THR A 324 23.01 -18.81 19.56
C THR A 324 23.59 -19.71 18.47
N THR A 325 23.38 -19.40 17.18
CA THR A 325 23.95 -20.19 16.08
C THR A 325 25.47 -20.04 16.02
N LEU A 326 26.03 -18.94 16.54
CA LEU A 326 27.49 -18.74 16.59
C LEU A 326 28.19 -19.81 17.44
N ALA A 327 27.58 -20.23 18.55
CA ALA A 327 28.13 -21.30 19.37
C ALA A 327 28.14 -22.64 18.61
N ILE A 328 27.11 -22.87 17.78
CA ILE A 328 27.03 -24.03 16.90
C ILE A 328 28.10 -23.94 15.81
N ASP A 329 28.22 -22.80 15.12
CA ASP A 329 29.24 -22.58 14.08
C ASP A 329 30.66 -22.83 14.61
N LEU A 330 30.99 -22.29 15.78
CA LEU A 330 32.32 -22.48 16.41
C LEU A 330 32.59 -23.94 16.74
N GLN A 331 31.61 -24.65 17.29
CA GLN A 331 31.73 -26.09 17.57
C GLN A 331 31.90 -26.90 16.28
N MET A 332 31.18 -26.54 15.22
CA MET A 332 31.25 -27.21 13.92
C MET A 332 32.63 -27.02 13.28
N ILE A 333 33.14 -25.78 13.24
CA ILE A 333 34.48 -25.46 12.74
C ILE A 333 35.53 -26.33 13.44
N GLN A 334 35.41 -26.48 14.76
CA GLN A 334 36.35 -27.28 15.55
C GLN A 334 36.27 -28.78 15.24
N SER A 335 35.06 -29.33 15.13
CA SER A 335 34.84 -30.78 14.94
C SER A 335 34.99 -31.26 13.48
N MET A 336 34.77 -30.38 12.50
CA MET A 336 34.67 -30.74 11.08
C MET A 336 35.63 -29.96 10.17
N GLY A 337 36.40 -29.01 10.70
CA GLY A 337 37.26 -28.12 9.90
C GLY A 337 36.48 -27.04 9.13
N GLY A 338 35.18 -26.89 9.41
CA GLY A 338 34.30 -25.89 8.80
C GLY A 338 32.86 -25.98 9.28
N THR A 339 32.00 -25.04 8.86
CA THR A 339 30.59 -25.00 9.23
C THR A 339 29.66 -24.83 8.02
N PRO A 340 28.58 -25.63 7.90
CA PRO A 340 27.57 -25.48 6.86
C PRO A 340 26.49 -24.43 7.19
N VAL A 341 26.48 -23.90 8.42
CA VAL A 341 25.44 -22.97 8.90
C VAL A 341 25.74 -21.54 8.47
N TRP A 342 26.99 -21.09 8.60
CA TRP A 342 27.42 -19.75 8.19
C TRP A 342 27.10 -19.35 6.74
N PRO A 343 27.29 -20.22 5.71
CA PRO A 343 26.86 -19.92 4.33
C PRO A 343 25.38 -19.51 4.24
N LEU A 344 24.50 -20.19 5.00
CA LEU A 344 23.05 -19.96 4.99
C LEU A 344 22.70 -18.61 5.64
N ILE A 345 23.44 -18.24 6.69
CA ILE A 345 23.31 -16.94 7.37
C ILE A 345 23.66 -15.81 6.40
N ALA A 346 24.79 -15.93 5.69
CA ALA A 346 25.21 -14.93 4.70
C ALA A 346 24.18 -14.78 3.58
N LEU A 347 23.64 -15.89 3.06
CA LEU A 347 22.60 -15.88 2.03
C LEU A 347 21.29 -15.25 2.52
N SER A 348 20.91 -15.50 3.77
CA SER A 348 19.72 -14.88 4.36
C SER A 348 19.87 -13.36 4.45
N ASN A 349 21.04 -12.87 4.85
CA ASN A 349 21.32 -11.44 4.93
C ASN A 349 21.31 -10.77 3.55
N ILE A 350 21.90 -11.43 2.55
CA ILE A 350 21.83 -11.00 1.14
C ILE A 350 20.36 -10.92 0.70
N ALA A 351 19.56 -11.95 0.97
CA ALA A 351 18.16 -12.00 0.58
C ALA A 351 17.31 -10.90 1.21
N GLN A 352 17.55 -10.56 2.49
CA GLN A 352 16.86 -9.44 3.14
C GLN A 352 17.15 -8.10 2.46
N GLY A 353 18.41 -7.83 2.10
CA GLY A 353 18.78 -6.63 1.35
C GLY A 353 18.16 -6.60 -0.05
N SER A 354 18.16 -7.75 -0.73
CA SER A 354 17.63 -7.90 -2.09
C SER A 354 16.12 -7.68 -2.17
N ALA A 355 15.34 -8.11 -1.16
CA ALA A 355 13.92 -7.76 -1.09
C ALA A 355 13.69 -6.24 -0.98
N VAL A 356 14.54 -5.52 -0.23
CA VAL A 356 14.48 -4.06 -0.15
C VAL A 356 14.80 -3.41 -1.49
N ILE A 357 15.78 -3.94 -2.24
CA ILE A 357 16.06 -3.49 -3.61
C ILE A 357 14.83 -3.66 -4.51
N GLY A 358 14.09 -4.75 -4.39
CA GLY A 358 12.82 -4.94 -5.12
C GLY A 358 11.79 -3.83 -4.86
N ILE A 359 11.70 -3.35 -3.61
CA ILE A 359 10.87 -2.17 -3.27
C ILE A 359 11.44 -0.90 -3.89
N ILE A 360 12.76 -0.66 -3.87
CA ILE A 360 13.39 0.53 -4.45
C ILE A 360 13.14 0.65 -5.97
N ILE A 361 13.22 -0.49 -6.67
CA ILE A 361 12.98 -0.56 -8.12
C ILE A 361 11.50 -0.30 -8.41
N SER A 362 10.60 -0.83 -7.58
CA SER A 362 9.15 -0.74 -7.81
C SER A 362 8.53 0.56 -7.33
N SER A 363 9.11 1.20 -6.31
CA SER A 363 8.61 2.44 -5.72
C SER A 363 9.30 3.67 -6.33
N ARG A 364 8.48 4.62 -6.81
CA ARG A 364 8.93 5.94 -7.28
C ARG A 364 8.91 7.01 -6.17
N LYS A 365 8.59 6.62 -4.92
CA LYS A 365 8.43 7.56 -3.80
C LYS A 365 9.78 8.01 -3.24
N HIS A 366 9.99 9.33 -3.19
CA HIS A 366 11.25 9.93 -2.71
C HIS A 366 11.53 9.58 -1.24
N ASN A 367 10.53 9.70 -0.36
CA ASN A 367 10.66 9.43 1.08
C ASN A 367 11.00 7.97 1.41
N GLU A 368 10.50 7.02 0.60
CA GLU A 368 10.81 5.60 0.79
C GLU A 368 12.26 5.27 0.39
N ARG A 369 12.80 5.95 -0.62
CA ARG A 369 14.18 5.77 -1.10
C ARG A 369 15.24 6.21 -0.08
N GLU A 370 14.97 7.28 0.67
CA GLU A 370 15.87 7.77 1.73
C GLU A 370 16.13 6.73 2.84
N ILE A 371 15.19 5.81 3.05
CA ILE A 371 15.26 4.77 4.09
C ILE A 371 15.78 3.47 3.51
N SER A 372 15.21 3.08 2.37
CA SER A 372 15.44 1.76 1.77
C SER A 372 16.85 1.61 1.20
N VAL A 373 17.44 2.65 0.61
CA VAL A 373 18.79 2.56 0.01
C VAL A 373 19.86 2.29 1.08
N PRO A 374 19.99 3.09 2.16
CA PRO A 374 20.95 2.78 3.23
C PRO A 374 20.67 1.43 3.91
N ALA A 375 19.39 1.05 4.03
CA ALA A 375 19.00 -0.21 4.64
C ALA A 375 19.41 -1.44 3.81
N ALA A 376 19.28 -1.38 2.48
CA ALA A 376 19.72 -2.45 1.59
C ALA A 376 21.24 -2.63 1.63
N ILE A 377 22.00 -1.53 1.58
CA ILE A 377 23.47 -1.55 1.69
C ILE A 377 23.90 -2.18 3.02
N SER A 378 23.29 -1.74 4.13
CA SER A 378 23.54 -2.30 5.46
C SER A 378 23.33 -3.82 5.50
N ALA A 379 22.22 -4.31 4.93
CA ALA A 379 21.91 -5.74 4.91
C ALA A 379 22.91 -6.54 4.06
N TRP A 380 23.34 -6.00 2.91
CA TRP A 380 24.40 -6.61 2.09
C TRP A 380 25.78 -6.59 2.74
N LEU A 381 26.01 -5.75 3.75
CA LEU A 381 27.20 -5.78 4.60
C LEU A 381 27.00 -6.60 5.88
N GLY A 382 25.83 -7.23 6.04
CA GLY A 382 25.51 -8.16 7.10
C GLY A 382 24.85 -7.60 8.35
N VAL A 383 24.36 -6.37 8.27
CA VAL A 383 23.52 -5.76 9.30
C VAL A 383 22.10 -5.63 8.74
N THR A 384 21.25 -6.61 9.03
CA THR A 384 19.92 -6.76 8.40
C THR A 384 18.81 -6.00 9.09
N GLU A 385 18.99 -5.54 10.33
CA GLU A 385 17.93 -4.87 11.09
C GLU A 385 17.33 -3.65 10.38
N PRO A 386 18.11 -2.76 9.74
CA PRO A 386 17.55 -1.64 8.99
C PRO A 386 16.65 -2.09 7.84
N ALA A 387 17.02 -3.14 7.10
CA ALA A 387 16.22 -3.68 5.99
C ALA A 387 14.95 -4.39 6.50
N MET A 388 15.10 -5.22 7.53
CA MET A 388 14.01 -6.01 8.09
C MET A 388 12.92 -5.12 8.70
N TYR A 389 13.30 -4.22 9.60
CA TYR A 389 12.33 -3.38 10.32
C TYR A 389 11.93 -2.12 9.54
N GLY A 390 12.82 -1.57 8.72
CA GLY A 390 12.53 -0.36 7.96
C GLY A 390 11.60 -0.58 6.78
N ILE A 391 11.70 -1.75 6.12
CA ILE A 391 10.98 -2.02 4.86
C ILE A 391 10.30 -3.38 4.88
N ASN A 392 11.01 -4.48 5.13
CA ASN A 392 10.47 -5.82 4.86
C ASN A 392 9.26 -6.17 5.73
N LEU A 393 9.28 -5.79 7.02
CA LEU A 393 8.16 -5.99 7.94
C LEU A 393 7.03 -4.98 7.73
N LYS A 394 7.33 -3.76 7.27
CA LYS A 394 6.34 -2.72 6.97
C LYS A 394 5.32 -3.23 5.93
N TYR A 395 5.80 -3.82 4.83
CA TYR A 395 4.93 -4.38 3.79
C TYR A 395 4.61 -5.88 3.98
N ARG A 396 5.29 -6.56 4.91
CA ARG A 396 5.24 -8.00 5.25
C ARG A 396 5.66 -8.95 4.13
N PHE A 397 5.16 -8.78 2.91
CA PHE A 397 5.47 -9.67 1.79
C PHE A 397 6.95 -9.64 1.35
N PRO A 398 7.73 -8.52 1.42
CA PRO A 398 9.14 -8.56 1.04
C PRO A 398 9.96 -9.46 1.97
N MET A 399 9.57 -9.54 3.26
CA MET A 399 10.19 -10.48 4.19
C MET A 399 10.01 -11.93 3.74
N LEU A 400 8.79 -12.29 3.30
CA LEU A 400 8.51 -13.63 2.78
C LEU A 400 9.29 -13.91 1.48
N CYS A 401 9.37 -12.93 0.58
CA CYS A 401 10.17 -13.05 -0.65
C CYS A 401 11.66 -13.29 -0.35
N ALA A 402 12.21 -12.59 0.64
CA ALA A 402 13.57 -12.81 1.12
C ALA A 402 13.76 -14.21 1.73
N MET A 403 12.80 -14.67 2.55
CA MET A 403 12.84 -16.02 3.13
C MET A 403 12.79 -17.12 2.06
N ILE A 404 11.96 -16.97 1.03
CA ILE A 404 11.90 -17.89 -0.12
C ILE A 404 13.24 -17.90 -0.86
N GLY A 405 13.80 -16.72 -1.19
CA GLY A 405 15.10 -16.64 -1.86
C GLY A 405 16.23 -17.26 -1.04
N SER A 406 16.25 -17.01 0.27
CA SER A 406 17.22 -17.63 1.18
C SER A 406 17.03 -19.13 1.33
N GLY A 407 15.80 -19.63 1.33
CA GLY A 407 15.50 -21.07 1.38
C GLY A 407 15.95 -21.80 0.12
N LEU A 408 15.71 -21.21 -1.06
CA LEU A 408 16.18 -21.77 -2.34
C LEU A 408 17.70 -21.73 -2.47
N ALA A 409 18.33 -20.64 -2.05
CA ALA A 409 19.79 -20.54 -2.00
C ALA A 409 20.37 -21.57 -1.00
N GLY A 410 19.71 -21.75 0.15
CA GLY A 410 20.06 -22.75 1.14
C GLY A 410 19.92 -24.19 0.63
N LEU A 411 18.87 -24.48 -0.14
CA LEU A 411 18.68 -25.77 -0.81
C LEU A 411 19.88 -26.12 -1.71
N LEU A 412 20.33 -25.16 -2.51
CA LEU A 412 21.50 -25.34 -3.38
C LEU A 412 22.78 -25.59 -2.57
N CYS A 413 22.98 -24.85 -1.47
CA CYS A 413 24.12 -25.09 -0.58
C CYS A 413 24.06 -26.48 0.08
N GLY A 414 22.89 -26.92 0.53
CA GLY A 414 22.70 -28.25 1.13
C GLY A 414 22.90 -29.40 0.14
N LEU A 415 22.48 -29.24 -1.13
CA LEU A 415 22.72 -30.23 -2.20
C LEU A 415 24.21 -30.44 -2.50
N ASN A 416 25.03 -29.41 -2.32
CA ASN A 416 26.45 -29.43 -2.66
C ASN A 416 27.36 -29.49 -1.43
N GLY A 417 26.79 -29.58 -0.22
CA GLY A 417 27.55 -29.65 1.03
C GLY A 417 28.46 -28.43 1.28
N VAL A 418 28.00 -27.22 0.94
CA VAL A 418 28.82 -26.00 1.03
C VAL A 418 29.24 -25.72 2.48
N MET A 419 30.54 -25.50 2.71
CA MET A 419 31.12 -25.22 4.02
C MET A 419 31.90 -23.89 4.06
N ALA A 420 31.87 -23.24 5.22
CA ALA A 420 32.71 -22.08 5.55
C ALA A 420 33.88 -22.47 6.46
N ASN A 421 35.04 -21.82 6.27
CA ASN A 421 36.24 -21.98 7.11
C ASN A 421 36.10 -21.32 8.49
N GLY A 422 35.21 -20.34 8.61
CA GLY A 422 35.05 -19.56 9.82
C GLY A 422 33.82 -18.66 9.78
N ILE A 423 33.53 -18.05 10.92
CA ILE A 423 32.55 -16.99 11.07
C ILE A 423 33.16 -15.70 10.52
N GLY A 424 32.55 -15.09 9.51
CA GLY A 424 33.06 -13.85 8.88
C GLY A 424 32.03 -12.74 8.77
N VAL A 425 32.01 -12.02 7.64
CA VAL A 425 31.00 -10.99 7.38
C VAL A 425 29.75 -11.65 6.79
N GLY A 426 28.60 -11.50 7.44
CA GLY A 426 27.35 -12.12 7.00
C GLY A 426 26.69 -11.33 5.87
N GLY A 427 27.27 -11.26 4.68
CA GLY A 427 26.69 -10.47 3.58
C GLY A 427 27.35 -10.80 2.24
N LEU A 428 27.37 -9.87 1.28
CA LEU A 428 28.10 -10.04 0.02
C LEU A 428 29.57 -10.40 0.21
N PRO A 429 30.32 -9.82 1.18
CA PRO A 429 31.70 -10.22 1.46
C PRO A 429 31.82 -11.62 2.07
N GLY A 430 30.70 -12.26 2.46
CA GLY A 430 30.68 -13.56 3.14
C GLY A 430 31.25 -14.71 2.32
N ILE A 431 31.33 -14.58 0.99
CA ILE A 431 32.01 -15.54 0.12
C ILE A 431 33.47 -15.77 0.53
N LEU A 432 34.14 -14.77 1.10
CA LEU A 432 35.53 -14.86 1.55
C LEU A 432 35.71 -15.84 2.72
N SER A 433 34.64 -16.14 3.46
CA SER A 433 34.66 -17.12 4.55
C SER A 433 34.32 -18.53 4.09
N ILE A 434 33.86 -18.69 2.84
CA ILE A 434 33.52 -19.99 2.24
C ILE A 434 34.80 -20.70 1.79
N GLN A 435 34.85 -22.02 1.94
CA GLN A 435 35.96 -22.81 1.42
C GLN A 435 36.08 -22.63 -0.12
N PRO A 436 37.29 -22.42 -0.67
CA PRO A 436 37.49 -22.13 -2.09
C PRO A 436 36.83 -23.14 -3.05
N SER A 437 36.79 -24.41 -2.68
CA SER A 437 36.15 -25.49 -3.45
C SER A 437 34.65 -25.25 -3.72
N TYR A 438 33.96 -24.48 -2.88
CA TYR A 438 32.52 -24.22 -3.00
C TYR A 438 32.18 -22.84 -3.55
N TRP A 439 33.16 -22.01 -3.89
CA TRP A 439 32.90 -20.62 -4.31
C TRP A 439 31.98 -20.51 -5.53
N GLN A 440 32.12 -21.39 -6.52
CA GLN A 440 31.24 -21.38 -7.70
C GLN A 440 29.78 -21.64 -7.33
N VAL A 441 29.55 -22.68 -6.52
CA VAL A 441 28.20 -23.04 -6.04
C VAL A 441 27.65 -21.94 -5.14
N PHE A 442 28.45 -21.39 -4.25
CA PHE A 442 28.04 -20.32 -3.36
C PHE A 442 27.73 -19.03 -4.11
N ALA A 443 28.50 -18.68 -5.15
CA ALA A 443 28.19 -17.55 -6.02
C ALA A 443 26.84 -17.71 -6.75
N LEU A 444 26.52 -18.94 -7.19
CA LEU A 444 25.20 -19.24 -7.75
C LEU A 444 24.09 -19.11 -6.68
N ALA A 445 24.34 -19.59 -5.45
CA ALA A 445 23.42 -19.41 -4.33
C ALA A 445 23.21 -17.92 -3.99
N MET A 446 24.27 -17.11 -4.03
CA MET A 446 24.19 -15.65 -3.89
C MET A 446 23.33 -15.03 -4.99
N ALA A 447 23.50 -15.46 -6.25
CA ALA A 447 22.65 -15.00 -7.35
C ALA A 447 21.18 -15.34 -7.11
N ILE A 448 20.86 -16.54 -6.60
CA ILE A 448 19.49 -16.91 -6.20
C ILE A 448 18.98 -15.99 -5.09
N ALA A 449 19.77 -15.78 -4.04
CA ALA A 449 19.44 -14.89 -2.91
C ALA A 449 19.33 -13.40 -3.31
N ILE A 450 19.82 -13.01 -4.49
CA ILE A 450 19.68 -11.66 -5.04
C ILE A 450 18.45 -11.58 -5.96
N ILE A 451 18.45 -12.40 -7.01
CA ILE A 451 17.49 -12.28 -8.12
C ILE A 451 16.08 -12.67 -7.65
N ILE A 452 15.92 -13.77 -6.93
CA ILE A 452 14.59 -14.27 -6.56
C ILE A 452 13.86 -13.27 -5.64
N PRO A 453 14.45 -12.76 -4.55
CA PRO A 453 13.79 -11.75 -3.73
C PRO A 453 13.46 -10.46 -4.48
N ILE A 454 14.35 -9.98 -5.36
CA ILE A 454 14.10 -8.77 -6.17
C ILE A 454 12.89 -8.97 -7.07
N VAL A 455 12.87 -10.07 -7.85
CA VAL A 455 11.81 -10.35 -8.82
C VAL A 455 10.47 -10.56 -8.13
N LEU A 456 10.42 -11.43 -7.10
CA LEU A 456 9.18 -11.71 -6.37
C LEU A 456 8.62 -10.46 -5.69
N THR A 457 9.48 -9.68 -5.04
CA THR A 457 9.05 -8.44 -4.36
C THR A 457 8.50 -7.44 -5.38
N SER A 458 9.20 -7.28 -6.51
CA SER A 458 8.78 -6.32 -7.54
C SER A 458 7.44 -6.71 -8.17
N PHE A 459 7.27 -7.99 -8.49
CA PHE A 459 6.03 -8.51 -9.07
C PHE A 459 4.82 -8.35 -8.12
N ILE A 460 4.98 -8.74 -6.85
CA ILE A 460 3.89 -8.62 -5.86
C ILE A 460 3.55 -7.16 -5.60
N TYR A 461 4.55 -6.26 -5.54
CA TYR A 461 4.32 -4.83 -5.36
C TYR A 461 3.50 -4.25 -6.52
N GLN A 462 3.93 -4.49 -7.76
CA GLN A 462 3.23 -3.97 -8.95
C GLN A 462 1.79 -4.48 -9.06
N ARG A 463 1.54 -5.77 -8.74
CA ARG A 463 0.20 -6.34 -8.77
C ARG A 463 -0.71 -5.74 -7.70
N LYS A 464 -0.21 -5.58 -6.47
CA LYS A 464 -1.00 -5.13 -5.33
C LYS A 464 -1.36 -3.64 -5.39
N TYR A 465 -0.50 -2.83 -6.01
CA TYR A 465 -0.66 -1.36 -6.05
C TYR A 465 -0.94 -0.82 -7.46
N ARG A 466 -1.51 -1.64 -8.35
CA ARG A 466 -1.76 -1.30 -9.76
C ARG A 466 -2.70 -0.11 -9.99
N LEU A 467 -3.61 0.16 -9.04
CA LEU A 467 -4.57 1.29 -9.08
C LEU A 467 -4.03 2.55 -8.38
N GLY A 468 -2.77 2.53 -7.92
CA GLY A 468 -2.21 3.57 -7.06
C GLY A 468 -2.44 3.30 -5.58
N THR A 469 -1.96 4.23 -4.77
CA THR A 469 -2.02 4.24 -3.30
C THR A 469 -2.75 5.49 -2.83
N LEU A 470 -3.14 5.55 -1.54
CA LEU A 470 -3.71 6.78 -0.98
C LEU A 470 -2.74 7.97 -1.12
N ASP A 471 -1.43 7.74 -1.06
CA ASP A 471 -0.44 8.80 -1.28
C ASP A 471 -0.50 9.36 -2.72
N ASP A 472 -0.79 8.52 -3.73
CA ASP A 472 -0.93 8.99 -5.11
C ASP A 472 -2.19 9.85 -5.26
N PHE A 473 -3.25 9.54 -4.50
CA PHE A 473 -4.45 10.37 -4.41
C PHE A 473 -4.16 11.70 -3.71
N ASP A 474 -3.42 11.69 -2.60
CA ASP A 474 -3.04 12.90 -1.87
C ASP A 474 -2.16 13.82 -2.76
N GLU A 475 -1.29 13.24 -3.58
CA GLU A 475 -0.52 13.97 -4.59
C GLU A 475 -1.43 14.56 -5.69
N LEU A 476 -2.40 13.79 -6.19
CA LEU A 476 -3.41 14.28 -7.14
C LEU A 476 -4.14 15.51 -6.59
N VAL A 477 -4.62 15.44 -5.34
CA VAL A 477 -5.31 16.57 -4.68
C VAL A 477 -4.37 17.77 -4.55
N THR A 478 -3.12 17.55 -4.16
CA THR A 478 -2.11 18.61 -4.01
C THR A 478 -1.83 19.31 -5.35
N GLN A 479 -1.62 18.54 -6.42
CA GLN A 479 -1.35 19.07 -7.76
C GLN A 479 -2.57 19.74 -8.40
N ALA A 480 -3.78 19.24 -8.13
CA ALA A 480 -5.01 19.90 -8.58
C ALA A 480 -5.15 21.27 -7.92
N LYS A 481 -5.00 21.34 -6.59
CA LYS A 481 -5.12 22.59 -5.83
C LYS A 481 -4.09 23.63 -6.23
N SER A 482 -2.84 23.24 -6.49
CA SER A 482 -1.81 24.17 -6.96
C SER A 482 -2.15 24.83 -8.31
N ARG A 483 -3.03 24.20 -9.09
CA ARG A 483 -3.56 24.70 -10.38
C ARG A 483 -4.93 25.35 -10.27
N GLY A 484 -5.47 25.53 -9.06
CA GLY A 484 -6.81 26.06 -8.83
C GLY A 484 -7.95 25.10 -9.24
N ILE A 485 -7.65 23.81 -9.39
CA ILE A 485 -8.61 22.75 -9.70
C ILE A 485 -9.08 22.11 -8.39
N ARG A 486 -10.39 21.98 -8.24
CA ARG A 486 -11.05 21.35 -7.10
C ARG A 486 -11.36 19.90 -7.43
N ILE A 487 -11.25 19.00 -6.45
CA ILE A 487 -11.54 17.57 -6.65
C ILE A 487 -12.89 17.24 -6.03
N ILE A 488 -13.76 16.62 -6.84
CA ILE A 488 -15.01 16.02 -6.37
C ILE A 488 -14.90 14.50 -6.47
N LEU A 489 -15.48 13.79 -5.52
CA LEU A 489 -15.55 12.32 -5.53
C LEU A 489 -16.98 11.83 -5.61
N ASP A 490 -17.15 10.69 -6.28
CA ASP A 490 -18.42 9.97 -6.28
C ASP A 490 -18.58 9.16 -4.98
N MET A 491 -19.75 9.26 -4.36
CA MET A 491 -20.12 8.61 -3.11
C MET A 491 -21.39 7.80 -3.32
N VAL A 492 -21.21 6.48 -3.37
CA VAL A 492 -22.29 5.51 -3.52
C VAL A 492 -22.74 5.06 -2.15
N PHE A 493 -23.75 5.74 -1.59
CA PHE A 493 -24.25 5.42 -0.25
C PHE A 493 -25.61 4.72 -0.22
N ASN A 494 -26.25 4.48 -1.37
CA ASN A 494 -27.46 3.67 -1.40
C ASN A 494 -27.18 2.20 -1.06
N HIS A 495 -26.05 1.66 -1.51
CA HIS A 495 -25.70 0.24 -1.39
C HIS A 495 -24.20 0.06 -1.25
N THR A 496 -23.77 -1.13 -0.82
CA THR A 496 -22.36 -1.56 -0.86
C THR A 496 -22.23 -2.90 -1.56
N SER A 497 -21.01 -3.28 -1.96
CA SER A 497 -20.75 -4.65 -2.40
C SER A 497 -21.11 -5.67 -1.30
N THR A 498 -21.64 -6.83 -1.68
CA THR A 498 -21.79 -8.00 -0.78
C THR A 498 -20.44 -8.55 -0.29
N GLN A 499 -19.32 -8.11 -0.89
CA GLN A 499 -17.97 -8.38 -0.41
C GLN A 499 -17.52 -7.41 0.70
N HIS A 500 -18.27 -6.33 0.98
CA HIS A 500 -17.94 -5.37 2.01
C HIS A 500 -17.98 -6.02 3.39
N ALA A 501 -17.06 -5.61 4.28
CA ALA A 501 -16.95 -6.18 5.62
C ALA A 501 -18.28 -6.09 6.40
N TRP A 502 -19.00 -4.98 6.26
CA TRP A 502 -20.34 -4.84 6.88
C TRP A 502 -21.32 -5.91 6.39
N PHE A 503 -21.38 -6.20 5.08
CA PHE A 503 -22.31 -7.21 4.56
C PHE A 503 -21.89 -8.62 4.97
N ARG A 504 -20.58 -8.91 4.91
CA ARG A 504 -20.03 -10.20 5.35
C ARG A 504 -20.36 -10.49 6.81
N GLU A 505 -20.23 -9.49 7.68
CA GLU A 505 -20.65 -9.59 9.08
C GLU A 505 -22.17 -9.69 9.22
N ALA A 506 -22.94 -8.99 8.39
CA ALA A 506 -24.40 -9.02 8.39
C ALA A 506 -25.01 -10.37 7.97
N LEU A 507 -24.22 -11.29 7.38
CA LEU A 507 -24.67 -12.66 7.11
C LEU A 507 -25.01 -13.42 8.41
N ASN A 508 -24.31 -13.09 9.51
CA ASN A 508 -24.66 -13.58 10.84
C ASN A 508 -25.83 -12.75 11.41
N LYS A 509 -26.96 -13.42 11.70
CA LYS A 509 -28.17 -12.78 12.27
C LYS A 509 -27.91 -12.05 13.59
N GLU A 510 -26.98 -12.55 14.41
CA GLU A 510 -26.64 -11.99 15.72
C GLU A 510 -25.64 -10.82 15.63
N SER A 511 -25.10 -10.55 14.44
CA SER A 511 -24.13 -9.47 14.26
C SER A 511 -24.80 -8.10 14.42
N PRO A 512 -24.15 -7.13 15.07
CA PRO A 512 -24.64 -5.74 15.08
C PRO A 512 -24.74 -5.15 13.66
N TYR A 513 -23.96 -5.66 12.71
CA TYR A 513 -24.03 -5.25 11.30
C TYR A 513 -25.24 -5.82 10.56
N ARG A 514 -26.02 -6.75 11.15
CA ARG A 514 -27.24 -7.27 10.52
C ARG A 514 -28.18 -6.14 10.10
N GLN A 515 -28.31 -5.12 10.96
CA GLN A 515 -29.17 -3.96 10.76
C GLN A 515 -28.59 -2.90 9.81
N PHE A 516 -27.40 -3.12 9.24
CA PHE A 516 -26.84 -2.22 8.22
C PHE A 516 -27.48 -2.41 6.85
N TYR A 517 -28.16 -3.53 6.63
CA TYR A 517 -28.84 -3.87 5.37
C TYR A 517 -30.31 -4.19 5.61
N ILE A 518 -31.07 -4.22 4.52
CA ILE A 518 -32.51 -4.45 4.57
C ILE A 518 -32.78 -5.94 4.35
N TRP A 519 -33.17 -6.64 5.42
CA TRP A 519 -33.52 -8.07 5.41
C TRP A 519 -35.01 -8.28 5.65
N ARG A 520 -35.63 -9.23 4.95
CA ARG A 520 -37.05 -9.60 5.13
C ARG A 520 -37.23 -11.10 5.07
N ASP A 521 -38.20 -11.58 5.83
CA ASP A 521 -38.65 -12.97 5.77
C ASP A 521 -39.37 -13.24 4.44
N GLY A 522 -39.30 -14.48 3.98
CA GLY A 522 -39.95 -14.95 2.76
C GLY A 522 -39.66 -16.44 2.54
N GLU A 523 -40.16 -16.99 1.45
CA GLU A 523 -39.88 -18.36 1.01
C GLU A 523 -39.02 -18.31 -0.26
N PRO A 524 -38.15 -19.28 -0.58
CA PRO A 524 -37.16 -19.19 -1.68
C PRO A 524 -37.70 -18.73 -3.06
N GLU A 525 -38.96 -19.00 -3.36
CA GLU A 525 -39.64 -18.66 -4.62
C GLU A 525 -40.67 -17.52 -4.48
N THR A 526 -40.81 -16.94 -3.29
CA THR A 526 -41.80 -15.90 -2.98
C THR A 526 -41.09 -14.72 -2.31
N PRO A 527 -40.64 -13.73 -3.11
CA PRO A 527 -39.99 -12.55 -2.56
C PRO A 527 -40.94 -11.74 -1.68
N PRO A 528 -40.42 -10.89 -0.77
CA PRO A 528 -41.24 -10.10 0.15
C PRO A 528 -42.28 -9.19 -0.51
N ASN A 529 -42.01 -8.73 -1.73
CA ASN A 529 -42.95 -8.01 -2.59
C ASN A 529 -42.51 -8.14 -4.06
N ASN A 530 -43.27 -7.53 -4.97
CA ASN A 530 -43.06 -7.59 -6.41
C ASN A 530 -42.11 -6.51 -6.99
N TRP A 531 -41.28 -5.85 -6.16
CA TRP A 531 -40.34 -4.83 -6.65
C TRP A 531 -39.31 -5.44 -7.59
N ARG A 532 -38.97 -4.72 -8.67
CA ARG A 532 -38.00 -5.17 -9.67
C ARG A 532 -36.67 -4.42 -9.54
N SER A 533 -35.58 -5.14 -9.79
CA SER A 533 -34.25 -4.54 -9.86
C SER A 533 -34.09 -3.75 -11.17
N LYS A 534 -33.31 -2.67 -11.11
CA LYS A 534 -32.94 -1.87 -12.29
C LYS A 534 -32.10 -2.63 -13.32
N PHE A 535 -31.50 -3.77 -12.96
CA PHE A 535 -30.69 -4.61 -13.86
C PHE A 535 -31.38 -5.94 -14.23
N GLY A 536 -32.70 -6.03 -14.05
CA GLY A 536 -33.49 -7.21 -14.38
C GLY A 536 -33.79 -8.09 -13.17
N GLY A 537 -34.89 -8.83 -13.23
CA GLY A 537 -35.36 -9.73 -12.16
C GLY A 537 -35.95 -9.02 -10.92
N SER A 538 -36.06 -9.78 -9.83
CA SER A 538 -36.53 -9.32 -8.52
C SER A 538 -35.51 -8.37 -7.86
N ALA A 539 -35.98 -7.40 -7.06
CA ALA A 539 -35.13 -6.59 -6.19
C ALA A 539 -34.70 -7.30 -4.90
N TRP A 540 -35.09 -8.57 -4.73
CA TRP A 540 -34.82 -9.36 -3.53
C TRP A 540 -34.04 -10.62 -3.86
N ARG A 541 -32.95 -10.86 -3.13
CA ARG A 541 -32.13 -12.06 -3.27
C ARG A 541 -32.22 -12.95 -2.04
N TRP A 542 -32.60 -14.22 -2.25
CA TRP A 542 -32.68 -15.23 -1.20
C TRP A 542 -31.29 -15.57 -0.67
N HIS A 543 -31.15 -15.62 0.66
CA HIS A 543 -29.96 -16.09 1.35
C HIS A 543 -30.31 -17.31 2.22
N ALA A 544 -29.94 -18.49 1.72
CA ALA A 544 -30.38 -19.77 2.28
C ALA A 544 -29.99 -19.98 3.75
N GLU A 545 -28.77 -19.63 4.16
CA GLU A 545 -28.32 -19.84 5.55
C GLU A 545 -29.10 -19.00 6.57
N SER A 546 -29.59 -17.83 6.14
CA SER A 546 -30.41 -16.98 7.01
C SER A 546 -31.90 -17.14 6.77
N GLU A 547 -32.33 -17.94 5.79
CA GLU A 547 -33.75 -18.09 5.39
C GLU A 547 -34.46 -16.74 5.21
N GLN A 548 -33.76 -15.77 4.63
CA GLN A 548 -34.25 -14.40 4.46
C GLN A 548 -33.77 -13.83 3.14
N TYR A 549 -34.52 -12.86 2.62
CA TYR A 549 -34.14 -12.04 1.50
C TYR A 549 -33.39 -10.79 1.96
N TYR A 550 -32.41 -10.35 1.16
CA TYR A 550 -31.88 -8.98 1.26
C TYR A 550 -32.29 -8.15 0.04
N LEU A 551 -32.49 -6.85 0.25
CA LEU A 551 -32.84 -5.91 -0.82
C LEU A 551 -31.59 -5.54 -1.64
N HIS A 552 -31.75 -5.53 -2.96
CA HIS A 552 -30.81 -4.97 -3.93
C HIS A 552 -31.60 -4.27 -5.05
N LEU A 553 -31.59 -2.93 -5.08
CA LEU A 553 -32.26 -2.18 -6.15
C LEU A 553 -31.51 -2.29 -7.50
N PHE A 554 -30.27 -2.76 -7.47
CA PHE A 554 -29.37 -2.93 -8.62
C PHE A 554 -28.91 -4.39 -8.73
N ALA A 555 -27.64 -4.65 -9.00
CA ALA A 555 -27.12 -6.02 -9.10
C ALA A 555 -27.26 -6.77 -7.76
N PRO A 556 -27.39 -8.11 -7.76
CA PRO A 556 -27.41 -8.91 -6.53
C PRO A 556 -26.21 -8.69 -5.62
N GLU A 557 -25.06 -8.30 -6.18
CA GLU A 557 -23.84 -7.95 -5.47
C GLU A 557 -23.87 -6.56 -4.82
N GLN A 558 -24.90 -5.75 -5.08
CA GLN A 558 -25.08 -4.39 -4.56
C GLN A 558 -26.21 -4.35 -3.52
N ALA A 559 -25.92 -4.77 -2.30
CA ALA A 559 -26.90 -4.82 -1.21
C ALA A 559 -27.20 -3.43 -0.65
N ASP A 560 -28.48 -3.08 -0.57
CA ASP A 560 -28.95 -1.76 -0.12
C ASP A 560 -28.70 -1.54 1.38
N LEU A 561 -28.13 -0.38 1.69
CA LEU A 561 -27.91 0.07 3.07
C LEU A 561 -29.22 0.52 3.70
N ASN A 562 -29.40 0.18 4.97
CA ASN A 562 -30.55 0.56 5.77
C ASN A 562 -30.35 1.95 6.40
N TRP A 563 -30.72 3.00 5.67
CA TRP A 563 -30.60 4.38 6.14
C TRP A 563 -31.51 4.74 7.33
N GLU A 564 -32.54 3.94 7.62
CA GLU A 564 -33.36 4.12 8.83
C GLU A 564 -32.52 3.92 10.10
N ASN A 565 -31.46 3.11 10.03
CA ASN A 565 -30.55 2.85 11.13
C ASN A 565 -29.55 4.02 11.34
N PRO A 566 -29.59 4.73 12.49
CA PRO A 566 -28.68 5.84 12.77
C PRO A 566 -27.19 5.45 12.76
N ALA A 567 -26.87 4.19 13.08
CA ALA A 567 -25.49 3.71 13.05
C ALA A 567 -24.91 3.70 11.62
N VAL A 568 -25.74 3.36 10.62
CA VAL A 568 -25.33 3.42 9.21
C VAL A 568 -25.00 4.87 8.84
N ARG A 569 -25.91 5.80 9.12
CA ARG A 569 -25.69 7.23 8.80
C ARG A 569 -24.47 7.80 9.52
N ALA A 570 -24.22 7.40 10.77
CA ALA A 570 -23.03 7.80 11.51
C ALA A 570 -21.73 7.30 10.84
N GLU A 571 -21.69 6.06 10.33
CA GLU A 571 -20.53 5.57 9.58
C GLU A 571 -20.37 6.28 8.23
N LEU A 572 -21.45 6.56 7.51
CA LEU A 572 -21.40 7.30 6.25
C LEU A 572 -20.83 8.72 6.43
N LYS A 573 -21.16 9.39 7.54
CA LYS A 573 -20.56 10.71 7.90
C LYS A 573 -19.05 10.62 8.04
N LYS A 574 -18.54 9.59 8.73
CA LYS A 574 -17.09 9.35 8.87
C LYS A 574 -16.40 9.14 7.53
N VAL A 575 -17.07 8.46 6.58
CA VAL A 575 -16.55 8.29 5.21
C VAL A 575 -16.41 9.64 4.51
N CYS A 576 -17.44 10.51 4.60
CA CYS A 576 -17.34 11.86 4.05
C CYS A 576 -16.22 12.69 4.71
N GLU A 577 -16.12 12.66 6.03
CA GLU A 577 -15.07 13.36 6.79
C GLU A 577 -13.67 12.89 6.39
N PHE A 578 -13.47 11.57 6.25
CA PHE A 578 -12.19 10.98 5.84
C PHE A 578 -11.67 11.53 4.51
N TRP A 579 -12.57 11.73 3.53
CA TRP A 579 -12.22 12.26 2.22
C TRP A 579 -12.08 13.78 2.23
N ALA A 580 -12.94 14.48 2.98
CA ALA A 580 -12.83 15.92 3.18
C ALA A 580 -11.50 16.30 3.86
N ASP A 581 -11.07 15.52 4.86
CA ASP A 581 -9.80 15.70 5.58
C ASP A 581 -8.57 15.45 4.70
N ARG A 582 -8.74 14.72 3.57
CA ARG A 582 -7.72 14.57 2.51
C ARG A 582 -7.78 15.66 1.45
N GLY A 583 -8.66 16.64 1.63
CA GLY A 583 -8.73 17.81 0.78
C GLY A 583 -9.66 17.67 -0.42
N VAL A 584 -10.56 16.68 -0.45
CA VAL A 584 -11.68 16.66 -1.41
C VAL A 584 -12.58 17.88 -1.16
N ASP A 585 -12.96 18.56 -2.23
CA ASP A 585 -13.71 19.83 -2.18
C ASP A 585 -15.21 19.65 -2.47
N GLY A 586 -15.63 18.47 -2.91
CA GLY A 586 -17.04 18.18 -3.13
C GLY A 586 -17.37 16.71 -3.34
N LEU A 587 -18.65 16.39 -3.30
CA LEU A 587 -19.18 15.03 -3.38
C LEU A 587 -20.31 14.95 -4.42
N ARG A 588 -20.20 14.01 -5.35
CA ARG A 588 -21.34 13.53 -6.14
C ARG A 588 -21.98 12.38 -5.38
N LEU A 589 -23.27 12.47 -5.08
CA LEU A 589 -24.01 11.45 -4.34
C LEU A 589 -24.83 10.62 -5.33
N ASP A 590 -24.37 9.40 -5.59
CA ASP A 590 -24.97 8.48 -6.56
C ASP A 590 -26.35 8.00 -6.11
N VAL A 591 -27.34 8.09 -7.02
CA VAL A 591 -28.76 7.71 -6.80
C VAL A 591 -29.30 8.06 -5.41
N VAL A 592 -28.92 9.22 -4.90
CA VAL A 592 -29.10 9.58 -3.49
C VAL A 592 -30.56 9.70 -3.10
N ASN A 593 -31.45 9.93 -4.06
CA ASN A 593 -32.88 9.99 -3.79
C ASN A 593 -33.53 8.63 -3.52
N LEU A 594 -32.79 7.53 -3.59
CA LEU A 594 -33.30 6.18 -3.34
C LEU A 594 -33.03 5.68 -1.91
N ILE A 595 -32.33 6.46 -1.09
CA ILE A 595 -31.83 6.03 0.22
C ILE A 595 -32.95 5.76 1.24
N SER A 596 -34.11 6.43 1.11
CA SER A 596 -35.26 6.24 2.00
C SER A 596 -36.27 5.32 1.34
N LYS A 597 -36.61 4.21 2.01
CA LYS A 597 -37.60 3.22 1.55
C LYS A 597 -38.87 3.36 2.38
N ASP A 598 -40.03 3.09 1.79
CA ASP A 598 -41.29 2.97 2.54
C ASP A 598 -41.16 1.82 3.55
N PRO A 599 -41.31 2.07 4.86
CA PRO A 599 -41.08 1.07 5.89
C PRO A 599 -42.08 -0.10 5.84
N ARG A 600 -43.19 0.05 5.11
CA ARG A 600 -44.22 -0.99 4.92
C ARG A 600 -43.86 -1.99 3.82
N PHE A 601 -42.95 -1.64 2.91
CA PHE A 601 -42.56 -2.47 1.76
C PHE A 601 -43.75 -3.04 0.94
N PRO A 602 -44.74 -2.21 0.54
CA PRO A 602 -45.93 -2.70 -0.16
C PRO A 602 -45.61 -3.24 -1.56
N GLU A 603 -46.50 -4.07 -2.10
CA GLU A 603 -46.49 -4.40 -3.52
C GLU A 603 -46.83 -3.17 -4.38
N ASP A 604 -46.27 -3.12 -5.59
CA ASP A 604 -46.56 -2.12 -6.62
C ASP A 604 -47.37 -2.75 -7.75
N LEU A 605 -48.69 -2.52 -7.78
CA LEU A 605 -49.58 -3.10 -8.78
C LEU A 605 -49.60 -2.35 -10.11
N ASP A 606 -49.10 -1.10 -10.15
CA ASP A 606 -49.08 -0.28 -11.38
C ASP A 606 -47.66 0.14 -11.81
N GLY A 607 -46.63 -0.49 -11.23
CA GLY A 607 -45.24 -0.13 -11.48
C GLY A 607 -44.26 -1.23 -11.10
N ASP A 608 -43.01 -0.83 -10.83
CA ASP A 608 -41.90 -1.74 -10.53
C ASP A 608 -41.36 -1.59 -9.10
N GLY A 609 -42.08 -0.86 -8.24
CA GLY A 609 -41.69 -0.56 -6.87
C GLY A 609 -41.09 0.83 -6.68
N ARG A 610 -40.67 1.51 -7.76
CA ARG A 610 -39.90 2.77 -7.65
C ARG A 610 -40.59 3.87 -6.88
N ARG A 611 -41.92 3.93 -6.89
CA ARG A 611 -42.70 4.95 -6.15
C ARG A 611 -42.54 4.85 -4.62
N PHE A 612 -42.08 3.70 -4.11
CA PHE A 612 -41.93 3.43 -2.68
C PHE A 612 -40.52 3.67 -2.15
N TYR A 613 -39.56 3.94 -3.02
CA TYR A 613 -38.18 4.22 -2.61
C TYR A 613 -37.58 5.46 -3.28
N THR A 614 -38.15 5.93 -4.38
CA THR A 614 -37.72 7.17 -5.05
C THR A 614 -38.29 8.37 -4.31
N ASP A 615 -37.42 9.29 -3.91
CA ASP A 615 -37.81 10.46 -3.11
C ASP A 615 -38.58 10.04 -1.84
N GLY A 616 -38.13 8.94 -1.22
CA GLY A 616 -38.81 8.29 -0.12
C GLY A 616 -39.07 9.22 1.08
N PRO A 617 -39.94 8.79 2.01
CA PRO A 617 -40.57 9.68 3.00
C PRO A 617 -39.58 10.46 3.87
N ARG A 618 -38.36 9.95 4.07
CA ARG A 618 -37.32 10.54 4.91
C ARG A 618 -36.06 10.95 4.13
N ALA A 619 -36.06 10.91 2.80
CA ALA A 619 -34.88 11.24 2.00
C ALA A 619 -34.36 12.66 2.29
N HIS A 620 -35.25 13.65 2.32
CA HIS A 620 -34.92 15.04 2.68
C HIS A 620 -34.41 15.18 4.12
N GLU A 621 -35.01 14.46 5.07
CA GLU A 621 -34.56 14.46 6.47
C GLU A 621 -33.12 13.94 6.58
N PHE A 622 -32.81 12.83 5.92
CA PHE A 622 -31.46 12.25 5.93
C PHE A 622 -30.43 13.16 5.28
N LEU A 623 -30.76 13.82 4.16
CA LEU A 623 -29.83 14.75 3.52
C LEU A 623 -29.65 16.04 4.30
N HIS A 624 -30.68 16.53 4.97
CA HIS A 624 -30.53 17.64 5.90
C HIS A 624 -29.61 17.27 7.08
N GLU A 625 -29.75 16.05 7.62
CA GLU A 625 -28.86 15.51 8.66
C GLU A 625 -27.40 15.45 8.17
N MET A 626 -27.14 14.90 6.99
CA MET A 626 -25.79 14.82 6.41
C MET A 626 -25.20 16.20 6.12
N ASN A 627 -26.01 17.14 5.65
CA ASN A 627 -25.57 18.50 5.37
C ASN A 627 -25.18 19.26 6.64
N ARG A 628 -26.04 19.22 7.66
CA ARG A 628 -25.80 19.84 8.97
C ARG A 628 -24.52 19.30 9.62
N ASP A 629 -24.34 17.98 9.58
CA ASP A 629 -23.28 17.32 10.33
C ASP A 629 -21.95 17.31 9.58
N VAL A 630 -21.95 17.27 8.24
CA VAL A 630 -20.73 17.10 7.44
C VAL A 630 -20.59 18.09 6.29
N PHE A 631 -21.55 18.18 5.36
CA PHE A 631 -21.31 18.89 4.10
C PHE A 631 -21.03 20.39 4.30
N THR A 632 -21.88 21.09 5.06
CA THR A 632 -21.70 22.51 5.35
C THR A 632 -20.49 22.78 6.25
N PRO A 633 -20.29 22.07 7.40
CA PRO A 633 -19.10 22.26 8.25
C PRO A 633 -17.77 22.07 7.53
N ARG A 634 -17.73 21.17 6.53
CA ARG A 634 -16.52 20.89 5.74
C ARG A 634 -16.41 21.73 4.47
N GLY A 635 -17.39 22.60 4.18
CA GLY A 635 -17.37 23.48 2.99
C GLY A 635 -17.43 22.73 1.67
N LEU A 636 -18.12 21.58 1.63
CA LEU A 636 -18.18 20.71 0.46
C LEU A 636 -19.24 21.20 -0.53
N MET A 637 -18.89 21.27 -1.81
CA MET A 637 -19.87 21.35 -2.88
C MET A 637 -20.51 19.96 -3.08
N THR A 638 -21.84 19.88 -3.10
CA THR A 638 -22.54 18.59 -3.23
C THR A 638 -23.47 18.57 -4.44
N VAL A 639 -23.44 17.47 -5.19
CA VAL A 639 -24.36 17.24 -6.30
C VAL A 639 -25.03 15.89 -6.15
N GLY A 640 -26.36 15.87 -6.09
CA GLY A 640 -27.13 14.64 -6.03
C GLY A 640 -27.50 14.14 -7.41
N GLU A 641 -27.30 12.86 -7.67
CA GLU A 641 -27.85 12.19 -8.83
C GLU A 641 -29.26 11.66 -8.53
N MET A 642 -30.25 12.08 -9.32
CA MET A 642 -31.64 11.71 -9.12
C MET A 642 -32.12 10.81 -10.27
N SER A 643 -32.38 9.52 -10.02
CA SER A 643 -32.69 8.57 -11.12
C SER A 643 -34.04 8.84 -11.81
N SER A 644 -35.01 9.23 -11.01
CA SER A 644 -36.34 9.73 -11.37
C SER A 644 -36.76 10.67 -10.27
N THR A 645 -37.22 11.88 -10.57
CA THR A 645 -37.61 12.85 -9.54
C THR A 645 -38.51 13.93 -10.15
N SER A 646 -39.19 14.70 -9.31
CA SER A 646 -39.98 15.85 -9.74
C SER A 646 -39.20 17.17 -9.59
N LEU A 647 -39.68 18.22 -10.25
CA LEU A 647 -39.10 19.56 -10.09
C LEU A 647 -39.18 20.02 -8.63
N GLU A 648 -40.30 19.78 -7.95
CA GLU A 648 -40.55 20.18 -6.57
C GLU A 648 -39.56 19.52 -5.61
N HIS A 649 -39.24 18.25 -5.83
CA HIS A 649 -38.21 17.55 -5.05
C HIS A 649 -36.82 18.14 -5.31
N CYS A 650 -36.44 18.38 -6.57
CA CYS A 650 -35.18 19.05 -6.89
C CYS A 650 -35.07 20.47 -6.33
N GLN A 651 -36.16 21.23 -6.30
CA GLN A 651 -36.21 22.54 -5.67
C GLN A 651 -35.88 22.48 -4.17
N ARG A 652 -36.28 21.40 -3.50
CA ARG A 652 -35.94 21.16 -2.09
C ARG A 652 -34.52 20.65 -1.92
N TYR A 653 -34.12 19.64 -2.69
CA TYR A 653 -32.77 19.05 -2.61
C TYR A 653 -31.68 20.09 -2.89
N ALA A 654 -31.85 20.93 -3.91
CA ALA A 654 -30.86 21.91 -4.33
C ALA A 654 -31.27 23.35 -4.04
N ALA A 655 -32.08 23.56 -3.00
CA ALA A 655 -32.55 24.88 -2.60
C ALA A 655 -31.38 25.86 -2.41
N LEU A 656 -31.52 27.10 -2.88
CA LEU A 656 -30.48 28.13 -2.73
C LEU A 656 -30.20 28.51 -1.28
N THR A 657 -31.06 28.10 -0.34
CA THR A 657 -30.82 28.17 1.11
C THR A 657 -29.66 27.28 1.56
N GLY A 658 -29.25 26.30 0.75
CA GLY A 658 -28.20 25.34 1.07
C GLY A 658 -28.60 24.33 2.14
N SER A 659 -29.89 23.98 2.23
CA SER A 659 -30.42 23.10 3.29
C SER A 659 -30.06 21.63 3.15
N GLU A 660 -29.81 21.14 1.94
CA GLU A 660 -29.54 19.71 1.67
C GLU A 660 -28.32 19.54 0.75
N LEU A 661 -28.45 19.82 -0.55
CA LEU A 661 -27.41 19.70 -1.55
C LEU A 661 -27.15 21.04 -2.27
N SER A 662 -25.99 21.18 -2.92
CA SER A 662 -25.69 22.39 -3.70
C SER A 662 -26.39 22.40 -5.06
N MET A 663 -26.58 21.24 -5.69
CA MET A 663 -27.26 21.09 -6.99
C MET A 663 -27.74 19.66 -7.23
N THR A 664 -28.59 19.46 -8.25
CA THR A 664 -29.05 18.13 -8.66
C THR A 664 -28.85 17.85 -10.15
N PHE A 665 -28.47 16.62 -10.48
CA PHE A 665 -28.68 16.05 -11.81
C PHE A 665 -30.10 15.52 -11.93
N ASN A 666 -30.76 15.83 -13.04
CA ASN A 666 -31.99 15.13 -13.46
C ASN A 666 -31.76 14.52 -14.85
N PHE A 667 -32.46 13.43 -15.16
CA PHE A 667 -32.24 12.65 -16.39
C PHE A 667 -33.38 12.75 -17.41
N HIS A 668 -34.35 13.64 -17.20
CA HIS A 668 -35.56 13.68 -18.02
C HIS A 668 -35.26 14.02 -19.48
N HIS A 669 -34.34 14.96 -19.71
CA HIS A 669 -33.92 15.36 -21.06
C HIS A 669 -33.23 14.23 -21.83
N LEU A 670 -32.74 13.21 -21.14
CA LEU A 670 -32.12 12.02 -21.72
C LEU A 670 -33.09 10.84 -21.85
N LYS A 671 -34.41 11.09 -21.80
CA LYS A 671 -35.46 10.08 -22.00
C LYS A 671 -36.42 10.45 -23.12
N VAL A 672 -36.16 11.53 -23.86
CA VAL A 672 -37.01 12.02 -24.97
C VAL A 672 -37.00 11.13 -26.21
N ASP A 673 -36.16 10.11 -26.22
CA ASP A 673 -36.01 9.09 -27.24
C ASP A 673 -36.38 7.70 -26.71
N TYR A 674 -37.16 7.62 -25.62
CA TYR A 674 -37.67 6.38 -24.99
C TYR A 674 -39.19 6.30 -25.18
N PRO A 675 -39.70 5.82 -26.33
CA PRO A 675 -41.13 5.67 -26.58
C PRO A 675 -41.77 4.81 -25.49
N GLY A 676 -42.89 5.27 -24.93
CA GLY A 676 -43.56 4.58 -23.80
C GLY A 676 -42.73 4.51 -22.51
N GLY A 677 -41.59 5.20 -22.43
CA GLY A 677 -40.62 5.06 -21.34
C GLY A 677 -39.68 3.86 -21.48
N GLU A 678 -39.71 3.15 -22.61
CA GLU A 678 -38.89 1.96 -22.84
C GLU A 678 -37.49 2.32 -23.36
N LYS A 679 -36.47 2.14 -22.52
CA LYS A 679 -35.06 2.45 -22.85
C LYS A 679 -34.53 1.66 -24.05
N TRP A 680 -34.86 0.36 -24.13
CA TRP A 680 -34.29 -0.59 -25.09
C TRP A 680 -35.07 -0.62 -26.40
N THR A 681 -35.37 0.57 -26.93
CA THR A 681 -36.08 0.77 -28.19
C THR A 681 -35.37 1.82 -29.03
N LEU A 682 -35.39 1.65 -30.35
CA LEU A 682 -34.84 2.63 -31.28
C LEU A 682 -35.90 3.69 -31.59
N ALA A 683 -35.60 4.94 -31.25
CA ALA A 683 -36.45 6.07 -31.59
C ALA A 683 -35.61 7.33 -31.83
N LYS A 684 -36.13 8.22 -32.67
CA LYS A 684 -35.56 9.56 -32.85
C LYS A 684 -35.91 10.42 -31.63
N PRO A 685 -35.04 11.35 -31.21
CA PRO A 685 -35.34 12.26 -30.12
C PRO A 685 -36.50 13.20 -30.48
N ASP A 686 -37.42 13.38 -29.55
CA ASP A 686 -38.43 14.43 -29.64
C ASP A 686 -37.84 15.76 -29.13
N PHE A 687 -37.42 16.62 -30.06
CA PHE A 687 -36.84 17.93 -29.74
C PHE A 687 -37.84 18.91 -29.12
N VAL A 688 -39.15 18.78 -29.37
CA VAL A 688 -40.16 19.64 -28.73
C VAL A 688 -40.34 19.22 -27.27
N ALA A 689 -40.37 17.91 -27.00
CA ALA A 689 -40.36 17.39 -25.63
C ALA A 689 -39.08 17.80 -24.89
N LEU A 690 -37.91 17.71 -25.55
CA LEU A 690 -36.62 18.13 -24.99
C LEU A 690 -36.64 19.60 -24.55
N LYS A 691 -37.06 20.49 -25.45
CA LYS A 691 -37.19 21.92 -25.17
C LYS A 691 -38.20 22.21 -24.06
N THR A 692 -39.31 21.50 -24.06
CA THR A 692 -40.34 21.62 -23.02
C THR A 692 -39.77 21.26 -21.65
N LEU A 693 -38.98 20.19 -21.56
CA LEU A 693 -38.29 19.78 -20.34
C LEU A 693 -37.28 20.85 -19.90
N PHE A 694 -36.38 21.30 -20.78
CA PHE A 694 -35.44 22.35 -20.42
C PHE A 694 -36.13 23.64 -20.00
N ARG A 695 -37.21 24.05 -20.66
CA ARG A 695 -38.03 25.19 -20.24
C ARG A 695 -38.57 24.98 -18.82
N HIS A 696 -39.17 23.83 -18.54
CA HIS A 696 -39.71 23.50 -17.23
C HIS A 696 -38.65 23.55 -16.13
N TRP A 697 -37.51 22.89 -16.34
CA TRP A 697 -36.41 22.83 -15.38
C TRP A 697 -35.65 24.15 -15.21
N GLN A 698 -35.41 24.88 -16.29
CA GLN A 698 -34.73 26.18 -16.23
C GLN A 698 -35.59 27.23 -15.52
N GLN A 699 -36.87 27.32 -15.85
CA GLN A 699 -37.78 28.30 -15.23
C GLN A 699 -38.13 27.91 -13.79
N GLY A 700 -38.36 26.62 -13.54
CA GLY A 700 -38.71 26.11 -12.22
C GLY A 700 -37.59 26.25 -11.20
N MET A 701 -36.34 26.07 -11.61
CA MET A 701 -35.20 26.15 -10.68
C MET A 701 -34.68 27.58 -10.51
N HIS A 702 -34.95 28.49 -11.45
CA HIS A 702 -34.42 29.86 -11.41
C HIS A 702 -34.80 30.60 -10.12
N ASN A 703 -33.80 31.15 -9.41
CA ASN A 703 -33.94 31.81 -8.10
C ASN A 703 -34.53 30.96 -6.96
N VAL A 704 -34.69 29.65 -7.17
CA VAL A 704 -35.21 28.71 -6.17
C VAL A 704 -34.15 27.67 -5.80
N ALA A 705 -33.51 27.08 -6.80
CA ALA A 705 -32.55 26.00 -6.66
C ALA A 705 -31.50 26.00 -7.78
N TRP A 706 -30.59 25.02 -7.81
CA TRP A 706 -29.51 24.98 -8.78
C TRP A 706 -29.46 23.70 -9.63
N ASN A 707 -29.33 23.85 -10.94
CA ASN A 707 -29.21 22.76 -11.90
C ASN A 707 -27.74 22.34 -12.12
N ALA A 708 -27.50 21.03 -12.19
CA ALA A 708 -26.33 20.47 -12.86
C ALA A 708 -26.69 20.19 -14.33
N LEU A 709 -26.00 20.84 -15.27
CA LEU A 709 -26.25 20.76 -16.70
C LEU A 709 -25.30 19.74 -17.33
N PHE A 710 -25.81 18.77 -18.09
CA PHE A 710 -24.98 17.78 -18.76
C PHE A 710 -25.72 17.17 -19.95
N TRP A 711 -24.95 16.71 -20.93
CA TRP A 711 -25.45 15.81 -21.97
C TRP A 711 -25.00 14.37 -21.76
N CYS A 712 -23.73 14.20 -21.42
CA CYS A 712 -23.09 12.90 -21.33
C CYS A 712 -22.65 12.56 -19.90
N ASN A 713 -22.59 11.27 -19.64
CA ASN A 713 -21.87 10.66 -18.54
C ASN A 713 -21.54 9.20 -18.92
N HIS A 714 -21.01 8.43 -17.98
CA HIS A 714 -20.60 7.04 -18.17
C HIS A 714 -21.77 6.05 -18.36
N ASP A 715 -23.02 6.52 -18.31
CA ASP A 715 -24.25 5.73 -18.43
C ASP A 715 -25.12 6.11 -19.63
N GLN A 716 -24.71 7.13 -20.36
CA GLN A 716 -25.47 7.70 -21.46
C GLN A 716 -24.66 7.62 -22.75
N PRO A 717 -25.30 7.35 -23.90
CA PRO A 717 -24.65 7.41 -25.20
C PRO A 717 -23.98 8.77 -25.45
N ARG A 718 -22.99 8.82 -26.34
CA ARG A 718 -22.32 10.08 -26.67
C ARG A 718 -23.28 11.01 -27.40
N ILE A 719 -23.34 12.27 -26.98
CA ILE A 719 -24.41 13.19 -27.38
C ILE A 719 -24.42 13.50 -28.86
N VAL A 720 -23.23 13.59 -29.49
CA VAL A 720 -23.13 13.84 -30.93
C VAL A 720 -23.74 12.71 -31.75
N SER A 721 -23.59 11.47 -31.29
CA SER A 721 -24.23 10.28 -31.88
C SER A 721 -25.72 10.23 -31.61
N ARG A 722 -26.14 10.72 -30.44
CA ARG A 722 -27.54 10.60 -29.98
C ARG A 722 -28.44 11.67 -30.58
N PHE A 723 -28.06 12.94 -30.45
CA PHE A 723 -28.88 14.11 -30.82
C PHE A 723 -28.24 14.98 -31.93
N GLY A 724 -27.03 14.63 -32.39
CA GLY A 724 -26.31 15.33 -33.44
C GLY A 724 -26.21 14.54 -34.74
N ASP A 725 -25.03 14.58 -35.35
CA ASP A 725 -24.67 13.84 -36.56
C ASP A 725 -23.27 13.26 -36.39
N GLU A 726 -23.02 12.03 -36.85
CA GLU A 726 -21.69 11.40 -36.78
C GLU A 726 -20.88 11.56 -38.07
N GLY A 727 -21.51 12.03 -39.15
CA GLY A 727 -20.93 12.15 -40.48
C GLY A 727 -20.38 13.54 -40.77
N GLU A 728 -20.79 14.10 -41.91
CA GLU A 728 -20.33 15.40 -42.43
C GLU A 728 -20.48 16.54 -41.40
N TYR A 729 -21.54 16.51 -40.59
CA TYR A 729 -21.86 17.61 -39.68
C TYR A 729 -21.44 17.35 -38.22
N ARG A 730 -20.60 16.35 -37.97
CA ARG A 730 -20.16 16.00 -36.60
C ARG A 730 -19.61 17.19 -35.82
N VAL A 731 -18.71 17.95 -36.42
CA VAL A 731 -18.08 19.11 -35.75
C VAL A 731 -19.12 20.22 -35.49
N PRO A 732 -19.88 20.73 -36.49
CA PRO A 732 -20.95 21.69 -36.25
C PRO A 732 -21.98 21.23 -35.20
N ALA A 733 -22.44 19.97 -35.27
CA ALA A 733 -23.41 19.41 -34.34
C ALA A 733 -22.88 19.34 -32.90
N ALA A 734 -21.66 18.84 -32.70
CA ALA A 734 -21.03 18.79 -31.38
C ALA A 734 -20.87 20.18 -30.76
N LYS A 735 -20.43 21.17 -31.55
CA LYS A 735 -20.34 22.57 -31.11
C LYS A 735 -21.70 23.17 -30.78
N MET A 736 -22.72 22.91 -31.60
CA MET A 736 -24.08 23.39 -31.37
C MET A 736 -24.65 22.85 -30.06
N LEU A 737 -24.52 21.54 -29.81
CA LEU A 737 -25.00 20.90 -28.58
C LEU A 737 -24.31 21.50 -27.34
N ALA A 738 -23.00 21.76 -27.43
CA ALA A 738 -22.25 22.45 -26.39
C ALA A 738 -22.80 23.87 -26.16
N MET A 739 -22.98 24.65 -27.23
CA MET A 739 -23.51 26.01 -27.18
C MET A 739 -24.95 26.08 -26.66
N VAL A 740 -25.83 25.15 -27.01
CA VAL A 740 -27.20 25.16 -26.49
C VAL A 740 -27.20 24.95 -24.97
N LEU A 741 -26.44 23.99 -24.46
CA LEU A 741 -26.42 23.67 -23.02
C LEU A 741 -25.66 24.70 -22.19
N HIS A 742 -24.46 25.12 -22.64
CA HIS A 742 -23.61 26.04 -21.89
C HIS A 742 -24.19 27.46 -21.79
N GLY A 743 -25.14 27.82 -22.66
CA GLY A 743 -25.86 29.10 -22.60
C GLY A 743 -27.00 29.13 -21.58
N MET A 744 -27.30 28.03 -20.89
CA MET A 744 -28.38 27.90 -19.88
C MET A 744 -27.92 28.21 -18.43
N GLN A 745 -28.86 28.33 -17.49
CA GLN A 745 -28.55 28.50 -16.07
C GLN A 745 -28.18 27.17 -15.42
N GLY A 746 -27.07 27.15 -14.67
CA GLY A 746 -26.62 26.00 -13.89
C GLY A 746 -25.11 25.82 -13.98
N THR A 747 -24.64 24.67 -13.49
CA THR A 747 -23.23 24.25 -13.56
C THR A 747 -23.07 23.21 -14.67
N PRO A 748 -22.38 23.52 -15.78
CA PRO A 748 -22.10 22.53 -16.83
C PRO A 748 -21.10 21.46 -16.39
N TYR A 749 -21.37 20.21 -16.75
CA TYR A 749 -20.50 19.06 -16.66
C TYR A 749 -20.18 18.59 -18.07
N ILE A 750 -18.89 18.41 -18.35
CA ILE A 750 -18.39 17.89 -19.62
C ILE A 750 -17.85 16.50 -19.32
N TYR A 751 -18.31 15.51 -20.06
CA TYR A 751 -17.82 14.13 -19.91
C TYR A 751 -16.62 13.88 -20.81
N GLN A 752 -15.65 13.07 -20.36
CA GLN A 752 -14.41 12.83 -21.11
C GLN A 752 -14.67 12.37 -22.56
N GLY A 753 -14.10 13.12 -23.51
CA GLY A 753 -14.26 12.88 -24.94
C GLY A 753 -15.38 13.67 -25.61
N GLU A 754 -16.28 14.28 -24.84
CA GLU A 754 -17.31 15.20 -25.36
C GLU A 754 -16.67 16.43 -26.02
N GLU A 755 -15.57 16.92 -25.44
CA GLU A 755 -14.82 18.08 -25.90
C GLU A 755 -14.10 17.88 -27.24
N ILE A 756 -13.88 16.64 -27.67
CA ILE A 756 -13.35 16.32 -29.01
C ILE A 756 -14.43 15.76 -29.95
N GLY A 757 -15.66 15.65 -29.45
CA GLY A 757 -16.79 15.08 -30.19
C GLY A 757 -16.61 13.59 -30.49
N MET A 758 -16.14 12.80 -29.51
CA MET A 758 -16.15 11.34 -29.60
C MET A 758 -17.57 10.82 -29.87
N THR A 759 -17.68 9.72 -30.59
CA THR A 759 -18.95 9.08 -30.98
C THR A 759 -19.14 7.74 -30.28
N ASN A 760 -20.33 7.15 -30.42
CA ASN A 760 -20.55 5.75 -30.09
C ASN A 760 -19.60 4.85 -30.92
N PRO A 761 -19.18 3.68 -30.39
CA PRO A 761 -18.22 2.79 -31.05
C PRO A 761 -18.84 1.85 -32.09
N HIS A 762 -20.17 1.71 -32.13
CA HIS A 762 -20.89 0.84 -33.07
C HIS A 762 -20.44 -0.62 -33.07
N PHE A 763 -20.20 -1.20 -31.89
CA PHE A 763 -19.83 -2.61 -31.76
C PHE A 763 -20.87 -3.54 -32.40
N THR A 764 -20.39 -4.44 -33.25
CA THR A 764 -21.21 -5.34 -34.07
C THR A 764 -21.34 -6.75 -33.50
N ARG A 765 -20.65 -7.07 -32.39
CA ARG A 765 -20.71 -8.38 -31.74
C ARG A 765 -20.99 -8.22 -30.26
N ILE A 766 -21.81 -9.10 -29.70
CA ILE A 766 -22.12 -9.10 -28.25
C ILE A 766 -20.86 -9.26 -27.39
N THR A 767 -19.84 -9.96 -27.90
CA THR A 767 -18.55 -10.18 -27.21
C THR A 767 -17.70 -8.92 -27.09
N ASP A 768 -18.06 -7.83 -27.77
CA ASP A 768 -17.34 -6.55 -27.69
C ASP A 768 -17.89 -5.68 -26.53
N TYR A 769 -19.09 -5.97 -26.04
CA TYR A 769 -19.69 -5.33 -24.86
C TYR A 769 -19.17 -5.93 -23.54
N ARG A 770 -19.22 -5.14 -22.47
CA ARG A 770 -18.75 -5.48 -21.12
C ARG A 770 -19.80 -5.19 -20.04
N ASP A 771 -20.70 -4.24 -20.30
CA ASP A 771 -21.72 -3.79 -19.37
C ASP A 771 -22.75 -4.87 -19.06
N VAL A 772 -22.95 -5.15 -17.77
CA VAL A 772 -23.86 -6.20 -17.29
C VAL A 772 -25.31 -5.93 -17.69
N GLU A 773 -25.76 -4.67 -17.68
CA GLU A 773 -27.13 -4.34 -18.11
C GLU A 773 -27.34 -4.68 -19.59
N SER A 774 -26.36 -4.37 -20.43
CA SER A 774 -26.36 -4.66 -21.86
C SER A 774 -26.36 -6.17 -22.14
N LEU A 775 -25.52 -6.94 -21.43
CA LEU A 775 -25.41 -8.39 -21.58
C LEU A 775 -26.69 -9.11 -21.08
N ASN A 776 -27.23 -8.71 -19.93
CA ASN A 776 -28.46 -9.27 -19.39
C ASN A 776 -29.65 -8.98 -20.30
N MET A 777 -29.81 -7.72 -20.74
CA MET A 777 -30.89 -7.36 -21.67
C MET A 777 -30.81 -8.16 -22.96
N PHE A 778 -29.61 -8.30 -23.55
CA PHE A 778 -29.43 -9.10 -24.75
C PHE A 778 -29.84 -10.56 -24.50
N ALA A 779 -29.39 -11.17 -23.41
CA ALA A 779 -29.74 -12.55 -23.07
C ALA A 779 -31.27 -12.73 -22.85
N GLU A 780 -31.90 -11.84 -22.08
CA GLU A 780 -33.35 -11.87 -21.80
C GLU A 780 -34.15 -11.76 -23.10
N LEU A 781 -33.93 -10.70 -23.90
CA LEU A 781 -34.71 -10.48 -25.12
C LEU A 781 -34.43 -11.52 -26.21
N ARG A 782 -33.21 -12.08 -26.27
CA ARG A 782 -32.91 -13.22 -27.16
C ARG A 782 -33.68 -14.48 -26.75
N ASN A 783 -33.79 -14.75 -25.45
CA ASN A 783 -34.59 -15.88 -24.95
C ASN A 783 -36.09 -15.71 -25.25
N ASP A 784 -36.57 -14.45 -25.28
CA ASP A 784 -37.93 -14.11 -25.70
C ASP A 784 -38.14 -14.17 -27.23
N GLY A 785 -37.11 -14.56 -28.00
CA GLY A 785 -37.18 -14.79 -29.44
C GLY A 785 -36.91 -13.56 -30.32
N ARG A 786 -36.41 -12.44 -29.75
CA ARG A 786 -36.04 -11.24 -30.53
C ARG A 786 -34.79 -11.49 -31.39
N ASP A 787 -34.71 -10.82 -32.53
CA ASP A 787 -33.60 -10.98 -33.47
C ASP A 787 -32.27 -10.40 -32.93
N ALA A 788 -31.14 -11.02 -33.29
CA ALA A 788 -29.83 -10.64 -32.75
C ALA A 788 -29.34 -9.32 -33.33
N ASP A 789 -29.54 -9.12 -34.63
CA ASP A 789 -29.06 -7.94 -35.33
C ASP A 789 -29.86 -6.70 -34.90
N GLU A 790 -31.17 -6.87 -34.67
CA GLU A 790 -32.02 -5.84 -34.06
C GLU A 790 -31.51 -5.43 -32.67
N LEU A 791 -31.21 -6.40 -31.80
CA LEU A 791 -30.73 -6.12 -30.44
C LEU A 791 -29.33 -5.49 -30.44
N LEU A 792 -28.44 -5.90 -31.35
CA LEU A 792 -27.12 -5.28 -31.51
C LEU A 792 -27.25 -3.83 -31.99
N ALA A 793 -28.20 -3.52 -32.88
CA ALA A 793 -28.49 -2.15 -33.30
C ALA A 793 -29.03 -1.30 -32.13
N ILE A 794 -29.89 -1.87 -31.28
CA ILE A 794 -30.34 -1.23 -30.03
C ILE A 794 -29.14 -0.95 -29.11
N LEU A 795 -28.25 -1.93 -28.90
CA LEU A 795 -27.06 -1.78 -28.06
C LEU A 795 -26.12 -0.68 -28.59
N ALA A 796 -25.86 -0.65 -29.91
CA ALA A 796 -25.03 0.38 -30.54
C ALA A 796 -25.57 1.80 -30.31
N SER A 797 -26.89 1.95 -30.10
CA SER A 797 -27.52 3.22 -29.78
C SER A 797 -27.59 3.51 -28.27
N LYS A 798 -27.90 2.50 -27.44
CA LYS A 798 -28.38 2.69 -26.05
C LYS A 798 -27.46 2.14 -24.97
N SER A 799 -26.49 1.30 -25.31
CA SER A 799 -25.58 0.70 -24.33
C SER A 799 -24.79 1.76 -23.55
N ARG A 800 -24.54 1.49 -22.27
CA ARG A 800 -23.67 2.32 -21.42
C ARG A 800 -22.21 2.24 -21.87
N ASP A 801 -21.80 1.14 -22.50
CA ASP A 801 -20.43 0.97 -23.01
C ASP A 801 -20.07 1.99 -24.09
N ASN A 802 -21.08 2.58 -24.76
CA ASN A 802 -20.88 3.57 -25.81
C ASN A 802 -20.08 4.81 -25.35
N SER A 803 -20.15 5.15 -24.06
CA SER A 803 -19.38 6.25 -23.47
C SER A 803 -18.22 5.78 -22.57
N ARG A 804 -17.94 4.48 -22.50
CA ARG A 804 -16.88 3.89 -21.66
C ARG A 804 -15.65 3.44 -22.43
N THR A 805 -15.68 3.57 -23.75
CA THR A 805 -14.51 3.30 -24.59
C THR A 805 -13.33 4.19 -24.17
N PRO A 806 -12.08 3.71 -24.34
CA PRO A 806 -10.88 4.47 -24.00
C PRO A 806 -10.88 5.90 -24.56
N MET A 807 -10.37 6.85 -23.76
CA MET A 807 -10.16 8.23 -24.23
C MET A 807 -9.15 8.25 -25.39
N GLN A 808 -9.48 8.96 -26.46
CA GLN A 808 -8.72 8.96 -27.71
C GLN A 808 -7.68 10.09 -27.69
N TRP A 809 -6.46 9.81 -27.20
CA TRP A 809 -5.41 10.83 -27.04
C TRP A 809 -4.68 11.19 -28.35
N SER A 810 -4.38 10.19 -29.16
CA SER A 810 -3.61 10.33 -30.42
C SER A 810 -4.10 9.35 -31.49
N ASN A 811 -3.49 9.38 -32.67
CA ASN A 811 -3.75 8.42 -33.75
C ASN A 811 -2.88 7.15 -33.68
N GLY A 812 -2.03 7.00 -32.66
CA GLY A 812 -1.20 5.81 -32.44
C GLY A 812 -1.98 4.61 -31.91
N ASP A 813 -1.27 3.50 -31.65
CA ASP A 813 -1.86 2.26 -31.14
C ASP A 813 -2.73 2.50 -29.90
N ASN A 814 -3.93 1.91 -29.88
CA ASN A 814 -4.95 2.09 -28.85
C ASN A 814 -5.24 3.57 -28.53
N ALA A 815 -5.15 4.45 -29.54
CA ALA A 815 -5.29 5.89 -29.42
C ALA A 815 -4.35 6.55 -28.38
N GLY A 816 -3.24 5.91 -28.02
CA GLY A 816 -2.33 6.37 -26.96
C GLY A 816 -2.85 6.17 -25.53
N PHE A 817 -3.97 5.46 -25.34
CA PHE A 817 -4.52 5.18 -24.00
C PHE A 817 -3.67 4.18 -23.20
N THR A 818 -3.13 3.17 -23.87
CA THR A 818 -2.33 2.11 -23.24
C THR A 818 -1.36 1.48 -24.24
N ALA A 819 -0.18 1.08 -23.76
CA ALA A 819 0.75 0.25 -24.53
C ALA A 819 0.38 -1.26 -24.51
N GLY A 820 -0.58 -1.65 -23.67
CA GLY A 820 -1.10 -3.03 -23.59
C GLY A 820 -2.44 -3.19 -24.32
N GLU A 821 -3.24 -4.16 -23.89
CA GLU A 821 -4.62 -4.33 -24.39
C GLU A 821 -5.59 -3.51 -23.54
N PRO A 822 -6.47 -2.68 -24.13
CA PRO A 822 -7.51 -1.98 -23.41
C PRO A 822 -8.59 -2.96 -22.92
N TRP A 823 -9.24 -2.66 -21.80
CA TRP A 823 -10.24 -3.55 -21.19
C TRP A 823 -11.53 -3.70 -22.03
N ILE A 824 -11.80 -2.72 -22.89
CA ILE A 824 -12.86 -2.70 -23.89
C ILE A 824 -12.27 -2.15 -25.20
N GLY A 825 -12.79 -2.62 -26.34
CA GLY A 825 -12.32 -2.17 -27.65
C GLY A 825 -12.47 -0.67 -27.86
N LEU A 826 -11.69 -0.13 -28.79
CA LEU A 826 -11.89 1.22 -29.31
C LEU A 826 -12.95 1.20 -30.41
N GLY A 827 -13.59 2.34 -30.67
CA GLY A 827 -14.32 2.55 -31.92
C GLY A 827 -13.35 2.82 -33.08
N ASP A 828 -13.83 2.71 -34.32
CA ASP A 828 -12.97 2.74 -35.52
C ASP A 828 -12.43 4.13 -35.89
N ASN A 829 -12.84 5.19 -35.19
CA ASN A 829 -12.61 6.57 -35.62
C ASN A 829 -11.51 7.33 -34.86
N TYR A 830 -10.77 6.67 -33.96
CA TYR A 830 -9.73 7.34 -33.17
C TYR A 830 -8.58 7.91 -34.01
N GLN A 831 -8.36 7.37 -35.21
CA GLN A 831 -7.36 7.91 -36.15
C GLN A 831 -7.66 9.35 -36.58
N GLN A 832 -8.94 9.73 -36.61
CA GLN A 832 -9.41 11.06 -37.00
C GLN A 832 -9.88 11.90 -35.81
N ILE A 833 -10.53 11.26 -34.83
CA ILE A 833 -11.08 11.91 -33.65
C ILE A 833 -10.14 11.62 -32.48
N ASN A 834 -9.21 12.53 -32.19
CA ASN A 834 -8.34 12.41 -31.04
C ASN A 834 -7.91 13.78 -30.53
N VAL A 835 -7.37 13.82 -29.30
CA VAL A 835 -6.94 15.06 -28.64
C VAL A 835 -5.83 15.76 -29.42
N GLU A 836 -4.82 15.03 -29.91
CA GLU A 836 -3.73 15.60 -30.72
C GLU A 836 -4.25 16.35 -31.95
N ALA A 837 -5.13 15.72 -32.73
CA ALA A 837 -5.77 16.34 -33.90
C ALA A 837 -6.66 17.53 -33.50
N ALA A 838 -7.42 17.43 -32.41
CA ALA A 838 -8.28 18.51 -31.94
C ALA A 838 -7.49 19.73 -31.44
N LEU A 839 -6.32 19.53 -30.84
CA LEU A 839 -5.46 20.62 -30.38
C LEU A 839 -4.71 21.30 -31.54
N ALA A 840 -4.47 20.60 -32.65
CA ALA A 840 -3.84 21.14 -33.86
C ALA A 840 -4.80 21.96 -34.74
N ASP A 841 -6.12 21.81 -34.55
CA ASP A 841 -7.16 22.54 -35.28
C ASP A 841 -7.78 23.63 -34.38
N ASP A 842 -7.45 24.90 -34.62
CA ASP A 842 -8.00 26.06 -33.89
C ASP A 842 -9.53 26.18 -33.99
N SER A 843 -10.12 25.55 -35.01
CA SER A 843 -11.57 25.50 -35.20
C SER A 843 -12.21 24.27 -34.54
N SER A 844 -11.49 23.49 -33.75
CA SER A 844 -12.00 22.22 -33.21
C SER A 844 -13.14 22.38 -32.21
N VAL A 845 -13.79 21.25 -31.90
CA VAL A 845 -14.77 21.14 -30.81
C VAL A 845 -14.12 21.53 -29.46
N PHE A 846 -12.83 21.22 -29.27
CA PHE A 846 -12.11 21.46 -28.02
C PHE A 846 -12.04 22.96 -27.70
N TYR A 847 -11.60 23.77 -28.68
CA TYR A 847 -11.52 25.22 -28.50
C TYR A 847 -12.91 25.88 -28.38
N THR A 848 -13.96 25.26 -28.93
CA THR A 848 -15.34 25.70 -28.69
C THR A 848 -15.71 25.55 -27.21
N TYR A 849 -15.47 24.38 -26.60
CA TYR A 849 -15.69 24.17 -25.16
C TYR A 849 -14.83 25.10 -24.31
N GLN A 850 -13.55 25.26 -24.65
CA GLN A 850 -12.65 26.17 -23.94
C GLN A 850 -13.19 27.62 -23.94
N LYS A 851 -13.65 28.11 -25.10
CA LYS A 851 -14.26 29.44 -25.23
C LYS A 851 -15.56 29.56 -24.44
N LEU A 852 -16.42 28.54 -24.45
CA LEU A 852 -17.66 28.51 -23.65
C LEU A 852 -17.37 28.58 -22.13
N ILE A 853 -16.34 27.86 -21.66
CA ILE A 853 -15.92 27.90 -20.26
C ILE A 853 -15.40 29.29 -19.90
N ALA A 854 -14.56 29.90 -20.75
CA ALA A 854 -14.04 31.24 -20.55
C ALA A 854 -15.17 32.28 -20.50
N LEU A 855 -16.12 32.23 -21.45
CA LEU A 855 -17.29 33.10 -21.48
C LEU A 855 -18.11 33.00 -20.19
N ARG A 856 -18.35 31.80 -19.67
CA ARG A 856 -19.09 31.61 -18.41
C ARG A 856 -18.42 32.27 -17.20
N LYS A 857 -17.08 32.39 -17.20
CA LYS A 857 -16.34 33.08 -16.14
C LYS A 857 -16.34 34.61 -16.32
N GLN A 858 -16.51 35.09 -17.54
CA GLN A 858 -16.45 36.52 -17.88
C GLN A 858 -17.84 37.18 -17.84
N GLU A 859 -18.88 36.49 -18.33
CA GLU A 859 -20.21 37.05 -18.53
C GLU A 859 -21.20 36.50 -17.50
N ALA A 860 -21.49 37.31 -16.47
CA ALA A 860 -22.33 36.92 -15.33
C ALA A 860 -23.76 36.50 -15.72
N ILE A 861 -24.28 36.98 -16.85
CA ILE A 861 -25.58 36.59 -17.41
C ILE A 861 -25.70 35.08 -17.67
N LEU A 862 -24.59 34.40 -18.00
CA LEU A 862 -24.58 32.94 -18.20
C LEU A 862 -24.85 32.17 -16.90
N THR A 863 -24.47 32.75 -15.76
CA THR A 863 -24.65 32.17 -14.43
C THR A 863 -26.00 32.57 -13.84
N TRP A 864 -26.38 33.84 -13.93
CA TRP A 864 -27.50 34.40 -13.16
C TRP A 864 -28.75 34.76 -13.98
N GLY A 865 -28.69 34.75 -15.30
CA GLY A 865 -29.83 35.15 -16.13
C GLY A 865 -31.04 34.22 -16.02
N ASN A 866 -32.24 34.74 -16.29
CA ASN A 866 -33.45 33.93 -16.46
C ASN A 866 -33.37 33.08 -17.74
N TYR A 867 -34.35 32.21 -17.99
CA TYR A 867 -34.45 31.46 -19.26
C TYR A 867 -35.83 31.65 -19.88
N GLN A 868 -35.87 32.04 -21.15
CA GLN A 868 -37.11 32.10 -21.92
C GLN A 868 -36.92 31.48 -23.31
N ASP A 869 -37.63 30.38 -23.56
CA ASP A 869 -37.75 29.78 -24.90
C ASP A 869 -38.60 30.69 -25.80
N LEU A 870 -38.06 31.03 -26.97
CA LEU A 870 -38.66 31.94 -27.94
C LEU A 870 -39.43 31.20 -29.04
N LEU A 871 -39.13 29.92 -29.28
CA LEU A 871 -39.75 29.12 -30.33
C LEU A 871 -40.16 27.73 -29.82
N PRO A 872 -40.93 27.59 -28.73
CA PRO A 872 -41.11 26.32 -28.01
C PRO A 872 -41.67 25.18 -28.87
N ASN A 873 -42.51 25.48 -29.87
CA ASN A 873 -43.16 24.48 -30.71
C ASN A 873 -42.35 24.07 -31.96
N SER A 874 -41.20 24.71 -32.23
CA SER A 874 -40.38 24.35 -33.39
C SER A 874 -39.61 23.04 -33.16
N PRO A 875 -39.71 22.03 -34.03
CA PRO A 875 -38.94 20.79 -33.89
C PRO A 875 -37.49 20.93 -34.36
N VAL A 876 -37.14 22.01 -35.07
CA VAL A 876 -35.85 22.17 -35.76
C VAL A 876 -35.06 23.39 -35.29
N LEU A 877 -35.70 24.37 -34.65
CA LEU A 877 -35.03 25.55 -34.09
C LEU A 877 -35.15 25.58 -32.57
N TRP A 878 -34.02 25.84 -31.92
CA TRP A 878 -33.96 26.13 -30.49
C TRP A 878 -33.43 27.53 -30.30
N CYS A 879 -34.33 28.45 -29.93
CA CYS A 879 -34.00 29.84 -29.69
C CYS A 879 -34.44 30.21 -28.28
N TYR A 880 -33.53 30.74 -27.47
CA TYR A 880 -33.87 31.22 -26.14
C TYR A 880 -33.13 32.51 -25.82
N ARG A 881 -33.69 33.29 -24.90
CA ARG A 881 -33.01 34.45 -24.31
C ARG A 881 -32.76 34.27 -22.83
N ARG A 882 -31.70 34.91 -22.35
CA ARG A 882 -31.36 35.10 -20.94
C ARG A 882 -31.33 36.59 -20.66
N GLU A 883 -31.85 37.02 -19.52
CA GLU A 883 -31.86 38.42 -19.10
C GLU A 883 -31.31 38.52 -17.68
N TRP A 884 -30.39 39.46 -17.45
CA TRP A 884 -29.83 39.75 -16.12
C TRP A 884 -29.33 41.19 -16.02
N LYS A 885 -29.82 41.95 -15.04
CA LYS A 885 -29.39 43.33 -14.75
C LYS A 885 -29.30 44.24 -16.00
N GLY A 886 -30.30 44.16 -16.89
CA GLY A 886 -30.37 44.97 -18.11
C GLY A 886 -29.62 44.40 -19.32
N GLN A 887 -28.81 43.36 -19.14
CA GLN A 887 -28.17 42.63 -20.24
C GLN A 887 -29.10 41.55 -20.80
N THR A 888 -28.98 41.27 -22.10
CA THR A 888 -29.73 40.21 -22.79
C THR A 888 -28.79 39.34 -23.60
N LEU A 889 -28.75 38.03 -23.33
CA LEU A 889 -28.11 37.04 -24.19
C LEU A 889 -29.18 36.38 -25.05
N LEU A 890 -28.96 36.34 -26.35
CA LEU A 890 -29.77 35.61 -27.32
C LEU A 890 -28.97 34.42 -27.83
N VAL A 891 -29.53 33.22 -27.72
CA VAL A 891 -28.97 31.99 -28.26
C VAL A 891 -29.93 31.44 -29.30
N ILE A 892 -29.43 31.17 -30.50
CA ILE A 892 -30.17 30.48 -31.55
C ILE A 892 -29.38 29.28 -32.04
N ALA A 893 -30.08 28.18 -32.31
CA ALA A 893 -29.50 26.95 -32.82
C ALA A 893 -30.46 26.25 -33.79
N ASN A 894 -29.92 25.77 -34.90
CA ASN A 894 -30.55 24.77 -35.77
C ASN A 894 -30.22 23.38 -35.24
N LEU A 895 -31.23 22.53 -35.06
CA LEU A 895 -31.10 21.16 -34.57
C LEU A 895 -31.10 20.12 -35.70
N SER A 896 -31.17 20.57 -36.95
CA SER A 896 -31.38 19.69 -38.11
C SER A 896 -30.24 19.78 -39.13
N ARG A 897 -30.25 18.80 -40.05
CA ARG A 897 -29.37 18.74 -41.22
C ARG A 897 -29.80 19.67 -42.37
N GLU A 898 -30.93 20.35 -42.21
CA GLU A 898 -31.51 21.20 -43.22
C GLU A 898 -31.26 22.66 -42.91
N ILE A 899 -31.22 23.48 -43.94
CA ILE A 899 -31.17 24.93 -43.80
C ILE A 899 -32.51 25.44 -43.26
N GLN A 900 -32.48 26.30 -42.22
CA GLN A 900 -33.69 26.79 -41.57
C GLN A 900 -33.76 28.33 -41.57
N PRO A 901 -34.87 28.94 -42.05
CA PRO A 901 -35.05 30.38 -41.95
C PRO A 901 -35.33 30.78 -40.49
N TRP A 902 -34.68 31.85 -40.04
CA TRP A 902 -34.94 32.46 -38.73
C TRP A 902 -35.19 33.96 -38.88
N GLN A 903 -36.27 34.43 -38.25
CA GLN A 903 -36.58 35.85 -38.18
C GLN A 903 -36.66 36.26 -36.70
N PRO A 904 -35.79 37.16 -36.24
CA PRO A 904 -35.94 37.74 -34.90
C PRO A 904 -37.18 38.64 -34.85
N GLY A 905 -37.78 38.77 -33.66
CA GLY A 905 -38.71 39.86 -33.39
C GLY A 905 -38.02 41.24 -33.40
N GLN A 906 -38.71 42.32 -33.01
CA GLN A 906 -38.08 43.63 -32.90
C GLN A 906 -36.95 43.62 -31.86
N MET A 907 -35.70 43.69 -32.32
CA MET A 907 -34.50 43.79 -31.48
C MET A 907 -34.04 45.24 -31.43
N ARG A 908 -34.06 45.86 -30.24
CA ARG A 908 -33.56 47.23 -30.01
C ARG A 908 -32.26 47.17 -29.21
N GLY A 909 -31.38 48.14 -29.43
CA GLY A 909 -30.11 48.30 -28.70
C GLY A 909 -28.90 47.73 -29.43
N ASN A 910 -27.73 47.84 -28.80
CA ASN A 910 -26.45 47.46 -29.39
C ASN A 910 -26.11 46.01 -29.02
N TRP A 911 -26.08 45.11 -30.00
CA TRP A 911 -25.72 43.72 -29.78
C TRP A 911 -24.26 43.46 -30.15
N GLN A 912 -23.68 42.44 -29.55
CA GLN A 912 -22.35 41.96 -29.87
C GLN A 912 -22.41 40.45 -30.12
N LEU A 913 -21.88 40.00 -31.26
CA LEU A 913 -21.63 38.58 -31.51
C LEU A 913 -20.57 38.06 -30.53
N VAL A 914 -20.93 37.05 -29.72
CA VAL A 914 -20.02 36.50 -28.68
C VAL A 914 -19.61 35.05 -28.94
N MET A 915 -20.44 34.28 -29.66
CA MET A 915 -20.16 32.89 -30.00
C MET A 915 -20.84 32.49 -31.31
N HIS A 916 -20.18 31.66 -32.12
CA HIS A 916 -20.70 31.04 -33.33
C HIS A 916 -19.90 29.76 -33.61
N ASN A 917 -20.48 28.78 -34.31
CA ASN A 917 -19.82 27.49 -34.61
C ASN A 917 -19.38 27.31 -36.07
N TYR A 918 -19.64 28.29 -36.94
CA TYR A 918 -19.17 28.39 -38.33
C TYR A 918 -18.16 29.52 -38.49
N GLU A 919 -17.44 29.61 -39.61
CA GLU A 919 -16.42 30.66 -39.82
C GLU A 919 -16.98 32.09 -39.78
N GLU A 920 -18.15 32.29 -40.37
CA GLU A 920 -18.84 33.58 -40.44
C GLU A 920 -20.19 33.52 -39.74
N ALA A 921 -20.57 34.59 -39.05
CA ALA A 921 -21.92 34.78 -38.51
C ALA A 921 -22.28 36.28 -38.52
N SER A 922 -23.56 36.60 -38.57
CA SER A 922 -24.00 38.01 -38.56
C SER A 922 -23.55 38.71 -37.28
N PRO A 923 -22.99 39.94 -37.35
CA PRO A 923 -22.53 40.67 -36.17
C PRO A 923 -23.69 41.14 -35.28
N GLN A 924 -24.91 41.18 -35.81
CA GLN A 924 -26.14 41.59 -35.11
C GLN A 924 -27.25 40.55 -35.35
N PRO A 925 -28.20 40.38 -34.41
CA PRO A 925 -29.40 39.60 -34.65
C PRO A 925 -30.22 40.21 -35.81
N CYS A 926 -30.33 39.48 -36.92
CA CYS A 926 -31.13 39.89 -38.08
C CYS A 926 -31.83 38.67 -38.70
N ALA A 927 -32.77 38.91 -39.61
CA ALA A 927 -33.33 37.82 -40.41
C ALA A 927 -32.20 37.12 -41.16
N MET A 928 -32.09 35.81 -41.00
CA MET A 928 -31.02 35.01 -41.60
C MET A 928 -31.46 33.57 -41.81
N THR A 929 -30.63 32.86 -42.56
CA THR A 929 -30.85 31.47 -42.92
C THR A 929 -29.78 30.64 -42.23
N LEU A 930 -30.18 29.84 -41.23
CA LEU A 930 -29.27 29.03 -40.43
C LEU A 930 -28.88 27.77 -41.20
N ARG A 931 -27.57 27.54 -41.33
CA ARG A 931 -26.98 26.34 -41.89
C ARG A 931 -27.25 25.12 -41.02
N PRO A 932 -27.05 23.89 -41.54
CA PRO A 932 -27.19 22.67 -40.76
C PRO A 932 -26.41 22.74 -39.44
N PHE A 933 -27.09 22.50 -38.32
CA PHE A 933 -26.50 22.61 -36.98
C PHE A 933 -25.82 23.95 -36.64
N GLU A 934 -26.15 25.05 -37.32
CA GLU A 934 -25.60 26.37 -36.98
C GLU A 934 -26.13 26.87 -35.63
N ALA A 935 -25.24 27.40 -34.80
CA ALA A 935 -25.57 28.06 -33.55
C ALA A 935 -24.83 29.40 -33.42
N VAL A 936 -25.54 30.41 -32.93
CA VAL A 936 -25.02 31.78 -32.79
C VAL A 936 -25.52 32.41 -31.49
N TRP A 937 -24.64 33.14 -30.82
CA TRP A 937 -24.96 33.90 -29.61
C TRP A 937 -24.67 35.38 -29.80
N TRP A 938 -25.62 36.22 -29.40
CA TRP A 938 -25.42 37.66 -29.28
C TRP A 938 -25.70 38.15 -27.86
N LEU A 939 -24.90 39.09 -27.39
CA LEU A 939 -25.06 39.74 -26.09
C LEU A 939 -25.34 41.22 -26.28
N GLN A 940 -26.43 41.70 -25.67
CA GLN A 940 -26.75 43.10 -25.50
C GLN A 940 -26.32 43.54 -24.11
N LYS A 941 -25.52 44.60 -24.01
CA LYS A 941 -25.04 45.18 -22.74
C LYS A 941 -25.78 46.44 -22.34
#